data_AF-W9QWY1-F1
#
_entry.id   AF-W9QWY1-F1
#
_cell.length_a   1.000
_cell.length_b   1.000
_cell.length_c   1.000
_cell.angle_alpha   90.00
_cell.angle_beta   90.00
_cell.angle_gamma   90.00
#
_symmetry.space_group_name_H-M   'P 1'
#
loop_
_entity.id
_entity.type
_entity.pdbx_description
1 polymer ?
#
loop_
_entity_poly.entity_id
_entity_poly.type
_entity_poly.pdbx_seq_one_letter_code
_entity_poly.pdbx_strand_id
1 'polypeptide(L)'
;MAVKLSTWFVSQGVSGLSCNRSSNGNLPFPSSHRLFTASCKMRQRNLSSPNKRQQLKKAAQEPLTNGSFEPDSEIPSTPSSPILNQESMSNNDVPNGTDMERDDAKDLSSLVLSGEAKSLAKSVDSAERLSGMQLEDLIGMIRNAEENILLLNEARVRALKDLEKILFEKEALQGEINALEMRLAETDARIKVAAQEKIDVELLEGQLEKLQKELTNRGNTEKQNGKLKEETSHPHESAISLSVELDSLRSENLSLKNDIEMLKEELSHVKNTDERVVMLEKERASLESALKELESKLSASQEDVSKLSTLKVEYKGLLQKVENLQVLLDKATKQADQAITVLQQSKELRKKVDKLEESIEEANTYKRSSQKLQQYNDLMQQKIKLMEGRLQKSDEEIHSYVQLYQESVHEFQNTLNSMKEESKKRALDEPVDDMPWEFWSRLLLIIDGWLLEKKISAKDAKLLREMVWKREGRIHDAYIACKEKNERDAIATFLRLTLSRTSSGLHVVHIAAEMAPVAKVGGLGDVVTGLGKSLQKRGHLVEIVLPKYDCMQSDLICDFRDLDTVIESYFDGRLFKNKVWVGTVEGLPVYFIEPLHPDKFFWRGQFYGEHDDFKRFSYFSRAALELLLQAGKRPDIIHCHDWQTAFVAPLYWDLYAPEGLNSARICFTCHNFEYQGAAHASQLASCGLDVEQLNRPDRMQDNSASDRVNPVKGAVVFSNIVTTVSPTYAQEVRTAEGGRGLHSTLNFHSKKFIGVLNGIDTDAWDPATDDSLKVQYNANDLQGKAENKEALRKILGLSSADVRKPLVGSITRLVPQKGVHLIRHAIYRTLEMGGQFVLLGSSPVPHIQREFEGIANQFQNHDDIRLILKYDESLSHSIYAASDMFIIPSLFEPCGLTQMIAMRYGSIPIARKTGGLHDSVFDVDDDTVPVRFRNGFTFLNPDEQAVNQALDRAIKLYMNDPESWKQLVQNVMNLDFSWESSASQYEELYSKAVSRARLANRS
;
A
#
# COMPACT_ATOMS: atom_id res chain seq x y z
N MET A 1 8.92 -1.22 68.25
CA MET A 1 9.22 -0.03 69.07
C MET A 1 8.98 1.17 68.15
N ALA A 2 8.04 2.09 68.41
CA ALA A 2 8.08 3.16 69.43
C ALA A 2 9.36 4.01 69.25
N VAL A 3 9.31 5.32 68.97
CA VAL A 3 8.57 6.43 69.63
C VAL A 3 8.24 7.50 68.55
N LYS A 4 7.00 8.02 68.37
CA LYS A 4 6.29 9.15 69.07
C LYS A 4 7.13 10.46 69.09
N LEU A 5 6.65 11.70 68.92
CA LEU A 5 5.35 12.39 68.91
C LEU A 5 5.56 13.72 68.07
N SER A 6 4.72 14.76 67.90
CA SER A 6 3.38 15.20 68.37
C SER A 6 2.91 16.46 67.59
N THR A 7 1.61 16.55 67.21
CA THR A 7 0.73 17.77 67.20
C THR A 7 1.10 19.01 66.34
N TRP A 8 0.19 19.86 65.81
CA TRP A 8 -1.28 19.99 65.68
C TRP A 8 -1.54 20.84 64.39
N PHE A 9 -2.71 20.93 63.75
CA PHE A 9 -4.09 21.22 64.21
C PHE A 9 -5.14 20.70 63.19
N VAL A 10 -6.43 20.62 63.56
CA VAL A 10 -7.56 20.24 62.66
C VAL A 10 -8.84 21.03 62.97
N SER A 11 -9.51 21.55 61.93
CA SER A 11 -10.95 21.90 61.85
C SER A 11 -11.27 22.21 60.36
N GLN A 12 -12.07 21.44 59.60
CA GLN A 12 -13.51 21.10 59.69
C GLN A 12 -14.48 22.31 59.56
N GLY A 13 -15.51 22.14 58.70
CA GLY A 13 -16.56 23.13 58.37
C GLY A 13 -16.54 23.54 56.87
N VAL A 14 -17.16 22.86 55.90
CA VAL A 14 -18.55 22.36 55.68
C VAL A 14 -19.53 23.45 55.15
N SER A 15 -19.71 23.45 53.82
CA SER A 15 -20.88 23.85 52.98
C SER A 15 -21.74 25.09 53.30
N GLY A 16 -22.08 25.91 52.28
CA GLY A 16 -23.22 26.84 52.35
C GLY A 16 -23.45 27.74 51.13
N LEU A 17 -24.46 27.43 50.31
CA LEU A 17 -24.91 28.16 49.12
C LEU A 17 -25.56 29.55 49.40
N SER A 18 -25.69 30.33 48.31
CA SER A 18 -26.83 31.23 47.99
C SER A 18 -26.74 32.75 48.19
N CYS A 19 -26.79 33.43 47.04
CA CYS A 19 -27.00 34.85 46.74
C CYS A 19 -28.09 35.63 47.50
N ASN A 20 -27.80 36.90 47.83
CA ASN A 20 -28.53 38.14 47.42
C ASN A 20 -27.90 39.38 48.13
N ARG A 21 -27.44 40.46 47.44
CA ARG A 21 -28.12 41.57 46.72
C ARG A 21 -28.59 42.74 47.62
N SER A 22 -28.57 43.96 47.03
CA SER A 22 -28.90 45.30 47.60
C SER A 22 -27.77 45.95 48.45
N SER A 23 -27.54 47.28 48.49
CA SER A 23 -28.18 48.44 47.82
C SER A 23 -27.29 49.72 47.71
N ASN A 24 -27.55 50.52 46.66
CA ASN A 24 -27.50 52.00 46.48
C ASN A 24 -26.29 52.89 46.90
N GLY A 25 -25.91 53.88 46.04
CA GLY A 25 -24.94 54.94 46.42
C GLY A 25 -24.44 56.00 45.38
N ASN A 26 -25.31 56.68 44.61
CA ASN A 26 -25.12 57.99 43.94
C ASN A 26 -23.97 58.31 42.92
N LEU A 27 -24.38 58.56 41.64
CA LEU A 27 -24.09 59.72 40.75
C LEU A 27 -22.64 60.08 40.26
N PRO A 28 -22.47 60.79 39.11
CA PRO A 28 -23.41 61.19 38.03
C PRO A 28 -23.01 60.70 36.59
N PHE A 29 -23.74 61.15 35.56
CA PHE A 29 -23.76 60.72 34.14
C PHE A 29 -23.55 61.93 33.17
N PRO A 30 -23.40 61.85 31.81
CA PRO A 30 -24.30 61.11 30.87
C PRO A 30 -23.74 60.54 29.52
N SER A 31 -24.58 59.69 28.88
CA SER A 31 -24.71 59.37 27.42
C SER A 31 -23.54 58.71 26.63
N SER A 32 -23.77 57.74 25.71
CA SER A 32 -25.02 57.10 25.22
C SER A 32 -24.83 55.69 24.60
N HIS A 33 -25.87 54.85 24.67
CA HIS A 33 -26.04 53.52 24.02
C HIS A 33 -26.24 53.61 22.47
N ARG A 34 -26.40 52.57 21.63
CA ARG A 34 -26.90 51.15 21.70
C ARG A 34 -26.12 50.26 20.70
N LEU A 35 -26.12 48.92 20.65
CA LEU A 35 -26.94 47.79 21.17
C LEU A 35 -28.17 47.31 20.33
N PHE A 36 -28.07 46.05 19.83
CA PHE A 36 -29.07 45.04 19.38
C PHE A 36 -30.39 45.39 18.65
N THR A 37 -30.60 44.75 17.47
CA THR A 37 -31.71 43.81 17.05
C THR A 37 -31.55 43.55 15.53
N ALA A 38 -31.46 42.34 14.97
CA ALA A 38 -32.40 41.19 14.88
C ALA A 38 -33.47 41.28 13.76
N SER A 39 -33.70 40.15 13.06
CA SER A 39 -34.83 39.82 12.15
C SER A 39 -34.76 40.15 10.63
N CYS A 40 -34.61 39.08 9.83
CA CYS A 40 -35.42 38.66 8.64
C CYS A 40 -35.69 39.52 7.36
N LYS A 41 -35.88 38.74 6.26
CA LYS A 41 -36.65 38.98 5.00
C LYS A 41 -36.01 39.65 3.76
N MET A 42 -35.70 38.78 2.79
CA MET A 42 -36.23 38.72 1.41
C MET A 42 -36.28 39.97 0.47
N ARG A 43 -35.76 39.70 -0.75
CA ARG A 43 -36.27 40.06 -2.10
C ARG A 43 -36.21 41.51 -2.61
N GLN A 44 -35.41 41.65 -3.69
CA GLN A 44 -35.76 42.31 -4.97
C GLN A 44 -35.96 43.86 -4.96
N ARG A 45 -35.71 44.63 -6.05
CA ARG A 45 -35.73 44.29 -7.50
C ARG A 45 -35.04 45.38 -8.34
N ASN A 46 -34.51 44.97 -9.51
CA ASN A 46 -34.53 45.69 -10.82
C ASN A 46 -33.72 47.00 -11.11
N LEU A 47 -33.35 47.10 -12.40
CA LEU A 47 -32.99 48.29 -13.22
C LEU A 47 -31.64 48.97 -12.93
N SER A 48 -30.87 49.49 -13.90
CA SER A 48 -30.96 49.36 -15.39
C SER A 48 -29.66 49.75 -16.10
N SER A 49 -29.51 49.30 -17.35
CA SER A 49 -28.50 49.68 -18.37
C SER A 49 -28.45 51.20 -18.65
N PRO A 50 -27.40 51.76 -19.32
CA PRO A 50 -27.28 51.59 -20.80
C PRO A 50 -25.90 51.75 -21.50
N ASN A 51 -25.68 50.96 -22.57
CA ASN A 51 -25.01 51.32 -23.85
C ASN A 51 -23.51 51.75 -23.88
N LYS A 52 -22.71 51.55 -24.95
CA LYS A 52 -22.87 51.11 -26.36
C LYS A 52 -21.73 50.09 -26.69
N ARG A 53 -21.88 49.03 -27.52
CA ARG A 53 -21.91 48.98 -29.01
C ARG A 53 -20.66 49.61 -29.67
N GLN A 54 -20.04 49.09 -30.75
CA GLN A 54 -20.23 47.91 -31.63
C GLN A 54 -18.89 47.73 -32.45
N GLN A 55 -18.51 46.64 -33.14
CA GLN A 55 -19.30 45.60 -33.83
C GLN A 55 -19.03 44.09 -33.50
N LEU A 56 -18.33 43.34 -34.36
CA LEU A 56 -18.62 41.92 -34.73
C LEU A 56 -17.34 41.16 -35.22
N LYS A 57 -17.27 39.90 -35.74
CA LYS A 57 -18.15 38.79 -36.24
C LYS A 57 -17.22 37.55 -36.41
N LYS A 58 -17.58 36.29 -36.76
CA LYS A 58 -18.44 35.16 -36.30
C LYS A 58 -17.79 33.92 -36.99
N ALA A 59 -17.71 32.65 -36.53
CA ALA A 59 -18.44 31.80 -35.59
C ALA A 59 -17.47 30.69 -35.04
N ALA A 60 -17.66 29.97 -33.91
CA ALA A 60 -18.86 29.43 -33.22
C ALA A 60 -19.56 28.26 -33.95
N GLN A 61 -20.04 27.17 -33.32
CA GLN A 61 -20.03 26.64 -31.92
C GLN A 61 -20.39 25.10 -32.04
N GLU A 62 -20.12 24.16 -31.10
CA GLU A 62 -20.83 23.85 -29.82
C GLU A 62 -22.32 23.41 -30.03
N PRO A 63 -23.08 22.80 -29.07
CA PRO A 63 -22.79 22.60 -27.65
C PRO A 63 -23.18 21.25 -26.97
N LEU A 64 -23.00 21.23 -25.64
CA LEU A 64 -23.22 20.18 -24.63
C LEU A 64 -24.68 20.10 -24.06
N THR A 65 -24.85 19.43 -22.90
CA THR A 65 -25.89 19.49 -21.83
C THR A 65 -26.92 18.34 -21.79
N ASN A 66 -27.45 17.84 -20.65
CA ASN A 66 -27.29 18.17 -19.20
C ASN A 66 -27.79 17.03 -18.24
N GLY A 67 -27.19 16.89 -17.03
CA GLY A 67 -27.78 16.33 -15.77
C GLY A 67 -28.22 14.84 -15.67
N SER A 68 -28.60 14.26 -14.51
CA SER A 68 -28.39 14.59 -13.07
C SER A 68 -29.08 13.57 -12.08
N PHE A 69 -28.52 13.38 -10.86
CA PHE A 69 -29.08 12.77 -9.59
C PHE A 69 -29.20 11.22 -9.38
N GLU A 70 -28.54 10.72 -8.30
CA GLU A 70 -28.98 9.95 -7.08
C GLU A 70 -30.32 9.13 -6.99
N PRO A 71 -30.56 8.22 -6.00
CA PRO A 71 -29.70 7.60 -4.92
C PRO A 71 -29.94 6.07 -4.63
N ASP A 72 -29.45 5.53 -3.48
CA ASP A 72 -29.90 4.35 -2.66
C ASP A 72 -29.93 2.90 -3.30
N SER A 73 -29.71 1.72 -2.69
CA SER A 73 -29.85 1.01 -1.37
C SER A 73 -30.96 -0.10 -1.42
N GLU A 74 -30.91 -1.30 -0.81
CA GLU A 74 -29.92 -1.96 0.08
C GLU A 74 -30.08 -3.53 0.18
N ILE A 75 -29.64 -4.13 1.31
CA ILE A 75 -29.68 -5.51 1.92
C ILE A 75 -31.10 -6.18 1.92
N PRO A 76 -31.31 -7.55 1.93
CA PRO A 76 -30.81 -8.55 2.92
C PRO A 76 -30.49 -10.02 2.45
N SER A 77 -30.36 -10.93 3.42
CA SER A 77 -29.54 -12.16 3.49
C SER A 77 -30.26 -13.54 3.55
N THR A 78 -29.48 -14.62 3.33
CA THR A 78 -29.64 -16.02 3.89
C THR A 78 -30.84 -16.89 3.41
N PRO A 79 -30.91 -18.24 3.62
CA PRO A 79 -30.12 -19.13 4.52
C PRO A 79 -29.64 -20.53 4.02
N SER A 80 -28.82 -21.19 4.87
CA SER A 80 -28.70 -22.66 5.16
C SER A 80 -28.51 -23.74 4.07
N SER A 81 -27.31 -24.37 4.09
CA SER A 81 -26.99 -25.82 4.32
C SER A 81 -28.11 -26.90 4.26
N PRO A 82 -27.85 -28.21 3.95
CA PRO A 82 -26.67 -29.00 4.42
C PRO A 82 -26.21 -30.22 3.56
N ILE A 83 -25.48 -31.18 4.19
CA ILE A 83 -25.48 -32.66 4.01
C ILE A 83 -24.42 -33.38 3.10
N LEU A 84 -23.67 -34.30 3.73
CA LEU A 84 -23.00 -35.56 3.26
C LEU A 84 -22.00 -35.54 2.05
N ASN A 85 -21.15 -36.54 1.79
CA ASN A 85 -20.33 -37.46 2.63
C ASN A 85 -19.35 -38.26 1.72
N GLN A 86 -18.23 -38.74 2.29
CA GLN A 86 -17.52 -40.00 1.91
C GLN A 86 -16.96 -40.10 0.45
N GLU A 87 -16.06 -41.01 0.07
CA GLU A 87 -15.41 -42.12 0.80
C GLU A 87 -13.99 -42.42 0.28
N SER A 88 -13.00 -42.50 1.20
CA SER A 88 -12.00 -43.61 1.32
C SER A 88 -11.03 -43.96 0.17
N MET A 89 -10.01 -44.84 0.28
CA MET A 89 -9.46 -45.71 1.35
C MET A 89 -7.92 -45.52 1.42
N SER A 90 -7.27 -45.50 2.60
CA SER A 90 -6.51 -46.61 3.27
C SER A 90 -5.24 -47.10 2.51
N ASN A 91 -4.12 -47.50 3.13
CA ASN A 91 -3.79 -47.71 4.56
C ASN A 91 -2.26 -47.92 4.74
N ASN A 92 -1.72 -47.57 5.92
CA ASN A 92 -0.62 -48.25 6.66
C ASN A 92 0.79 -48.44 6.00
N ASP A 93 1.91 -48.74 6.71
CA ASP A 93 2.14 -49.04 8.14
C ASP A 93 3.54 -48.52 8.64
N VAL A 94 3.83 -48.64 9.94
CA VAL A 94 5.04 -48.14 10.66
C VAL A 94 5.68 -49.29 11.49
N PRO A 95 7.02 -49.48 11.56
CA PRO A 95 7.75 -49.17 12.82
C PRO A 95 9.30 -48.95 12.81
N ASN A 96 9.78 -48.21 13.82
CA ASN A 96 10.99 -48.33 14.68
C ASN A 96 12.36 -48.86 14.17
N GLY A 97 13.46 -48.30 14.72
CA GLY A 97 14.75 -49.02 14.78
C GLY A 97 16.01 -48.22 15.19
N THR A 98 16.33 -48.21 16.47
CA THR A 98 17.50 -47.65 17.19
C THR A 98 18.93 -48.09 16.80
N ASP A 99 19.90 -47.23 17.15
CA ASP A 99 21.28 -47.46 17.66
C ASP A 99 22.53 -47.74 16.76
N MET A 100 23.48 -46.78 16.86
CA MET A 100 24.93 -46.85 17.16
C MET A 100 26.02 -47.58 16.30
N GLU A 101 27.14 -46.84 16.19
CA GLU A 101 28.58 -47.20 16.05
C GLU A 101 29.25 -47.62 14.70
N ARG A 102 30.11 -46.68 14.23
CA ARG A 102 31.56 -46.79 13.88
C ARG A 102 32.09 -47.57 12.66
N ASP A 103 32.73 -46.76 11.79
CA ASP A 103 34.10 -46.86 11.25
C ASP A 103 34.50 -47.86 10.12
N ASP A 104 35.45 -47.37 9.30
CA ASP A 104 36.38 -48.04 8.36
C ASP A 104 35.90 -48.83 7.12
N ALA A 105 35.52 -48.04 6.09
CA ALA A 105 36.15 -48.00 4.76
C ALA A 105 36.76 -49.27 4.09
N LYS A 106 36.25 -49.63 2.88
CA LYS A 106 36.99 -49.43 1.60
C LYS A 106 36.26 -49.81 0.30
N ASP A 107 36.31 -48.88 -0.66
CA ASP A 107 36.63 -48.99 -2.10
C ASP A 107 36.05 -50.06 -3.07
N LEU A 108 36.02 -49.60 -4.35
CA LEU A 108 35.91 -50.30 -5.65
C LEU A 108 34.50 -50.64 -6.19
N SER A 109 34.19 -50.46 -7.50
CA SER A 109 34.84 -49.67 -8.58
C SER A 109 33.99 -49.66 -9.89
N SER A 110 34.53 -49.03 -10.95
CA SER A 110 34.14 -49.14 -12.39
C SER A 110 32.90 -48.33 -12.84
N LEU A 111 32.79 -47.82 -14.07
CA LEU A 111 33.67 -47.75 -15.27
C LEU A 111 33.84 -46.25 -15.66
N VAL A 112 34.91 -45.69 -16.24
CA VAL A 112 35.95 -46.10 -17.21
C VAL A 112 35.51 -46.14 -18.68
N LEU A 113 36.00 -45.19 -19.51
CA LEU A 113 36.51 -45.40 -20.88
C LEU A 113 37.17 -44.12 -21.48
N SER A 114 38.47 -44.22 -21.78
CA SER A 114 39.24 -43.76 -22.98
C SER A 114 38.96 -42.42 -23.68
N GLY A 115 39.93 -41.61 -24.15
CA GLY A 115 41.38 -41.82 -24.41
C GLY A 115 41.67 -42.17 -25.90
N GLU A 116 42.70 -41.69 -26.61
CA GLU A 116 43.83 -40.76 -26.35
C GLU A 116 44.25 -40.01 -27.65
N ALA A 117 44.96 -38.87 -27.56
CA ALA A 117 46.09 -38.47 -28.43
C ALA A 117 46.69 -37.11 -27.98
N LYS A 118 47.72 -37.04 -27.13
CA LYS A 118 49.16 -37.19 -27.44
C LYS A 118 49.72 -36.19 -28.48
N SER A 119 50.06 -34.99 -28.01
CA SER A 119 51.25 -34.25 -28.46
C SER A 119 51.90 -33.53 -27.26
N LEU A 120 53.15 -33.03 -27.43
CA LEU A 120 53.89 -32.24 -26.42
C LEU A 120 54.27 -32.94 -25.10
N ALA A 121 54.81 -34.16 -25.17
CA ALA A 121 55.65 -34.69 -24.10
C ALA A 121 57.02 -33.97 -24.06
N LYS A 122 57.09 -32.76 -23.47
CA LYS A 122 58.37 -32.05 -23.26
C LYS A 122 58.44 -31.05 -22.09
N SER A 123 57.82 -31.38 -20.96
CA SER A 123 57.98 -30.65 -19.68
C SER A 123 57.72 -31.54 -18.46
N VAL A 124 58.62 -32.50 -18.20
CA VAL A 124 58.63 -33.30 -16.96
C VAL A 124 59.19 -32.46 -15.80
N ASP A 125 58.42 -31.44 -15.42
CA ASP A 125 58.62 -30.60 -14.22
C ASP A 125 57.34 -29.79 -13.90
N SER A 126 56.16 -30.35 -14.21
CA SER A 126 54.89 -29.60 -14.35
C SER A 126 53.73 -30.13 -13.49
N ALA A 127 54.03 -30.87 -12.41
CA ALA A 127 53.02 -31.49 -11.55
C ALA A 127 52.98 -30.98 -10.08
N GLU A 128 54.04 -30.36 -9.56
CA GLU A 128 54.14 -29.94 -8.14
C GLU A 128 54.49 -28.44 -7.96
N ARG A 129 53.95 -27.56 -8.81
CA ARG A 129 54.07 -26.09 -8.65
C ARG A 129 52.77 -25.33 -8.96
N LEU A 130 51.74 -25.57 -8.14
CA LEU A 130 50.52 -24.75 -8.05
C LEU A 130 50.09 -24.54 -6.59
N SER A 131 51.00 -24.01 -5.79
CA SER A 131 50.76 -23.56 -4.41
C SER A 131 51.63 -22.33 -4.13
N GLY A 132 51.06 -21.28 -3.52
CA GLY A 132 51.79 -20.02 -3.25
C GLY A 132 50.93 -18.74 -3.19
N MET A 133 49.76 -18.73 -3.82
CA MET A 133 48.67 -17.79 -3.49
C MET A 133 47.36 -18.58 -3.39
N GLN A 134 46.39 -18.06 -2.63
CA GLN A 134 45.42 -18.91 -1.95
C GLN A 134 44.52 -19.69 -2.92
N LEU A 135 44.58 -21.02 -2.77
CA LEU A 135 43.59 -21.93 -3.33
C LEU A 135 42.18 -21.57 -2.82
N GLU A 136 42.07 -20.98 -1.64
CA GLU A 136 40.82 -20.49 -1.03
C GLU A 136 40.28 -19.21 -1.70
N ASP A 137 41.12 -18.31 -2.23
CA ASP A 137 40.67 -17.17 -3.04
C ASP A 137 40.19 -17.66 -4.41
N LEU A 138 40.91 -18.61 -5.02
CA LEU A 138 40.47 -19.21 -6.29
C LEU A 138 39.20 -20.04 -6.11
N ILE A 139 39.08 -20.81 -5.01
CA ILE A 139 37.84 -21.51 -4.61
C ILE A 139 36.76 -20.50 -4.20
N GLY A 140 37.10 -19.33 -3.66
CA GLY A 140 36.15 -18.26 -3.32
C GLY A 140 35.61 -17.52 -4.55
N MET A 141 36.46 -17.33 -5.58
CA MET A 141 36.06 -16.82 -6.89
C MET A 141 35.33 -17.88 -7.71
N ILE A 142 35.73 -19.16 -7.62
CA ILE A 142 35.00 -20.29 -8.22
C ILE A 142 33.66 -20.47 -7.51
N ARG A 143 33.58 -20.37 -6.18
CA ARG A 143 32.31 -20.38 -5.43
C ARG A 143 31.43 -19.20 -5.79
N ASN A 144 31.96 -17.97 -5.84
CA ASN A 144 31.18 -16.83 -6.33
C ASN A 144 30.75 -17.02 -7.79
N ALA A 145 31.56 -17.66 -8.64
CA ALA A 145 31.16 -17.98 -10.02
C ALA A 145 30.11 -19.10 -10.06
N GLU A 146 30.22 -20.14 -9.24
CA GLU A 146 29.28 -21.24 -9.07
C GLU A 146 27.97 -20.76 -8.46
N GLU A 147 28.00 -19.82 -7.51
CA GLU A 147 26.86 -19.20 -6.83
C GLU A 147 26.19 -18.16 -7.73
N ASN A 148 26.95 -17.38 -8.51
CA ASN A 148 26.38 -16.57 -9.59
C ASN A 148 25.81 -17.45 -10.72
N ILE A 149 26.43 -18.59 -11.06
CA ILE A 149 25.89 -19.59 -11.98
C ILE A 149 24.66 -20.29 -11.36
N LEU A 150 24.60 -20.46 -10.03
CA LEU A 150 23.45 -21.02 -9.32
C LEU A 150 22.30 -20.02 -9.33
N LEU A 151 22.55 -18.74 -9.03
CA LEU A 151 21.58 -17.65 -9.12
C LEU A 151 21.12 -17.42 -10.57
N LEU A 152 22.02 -17.54 -11.55
CA LEU A 152 21.67 -17.48 -12.98
C LEU A 152 20.87 -18.71 -13.41
N ASN A 153 21.18 -19.90 -12.91
CA ASN A 153 20.40 -21.11 -13.15
C ASN A 153 19.07 -21.11 -12.39
N GLU A 154 18.97 -20.50 -11.21
CA GLU A 154 17.71 -20.28 -10.49
C GLU A 154 16.85 -19.25 -11.21
N ALA A 155 17.44 -18.15 -11.69
CA ALA A 155 16.76 -17.17 -12.53
C ALA A 155 16.30 -17.84 -13.83
N ARG A 156 17.13 -18.71 -14.43
CA ARG A 156 16.76 -19.52 -15.61
C ARG A 156 15.70 -20.56 -15.30
N VAL A 157 15.68 -21.18 -14.12
CA VAL A 157 14.66 -22.15 -13.69
C VAL A 157 13.36 -21.45 -13.30
N ARG A 158 13.42 -20.24 -12.73
CA ARG A 158 12.25 -19.36 -12.54
C ARG A 158 11.70 -18.92 -13.89
N ALA A 159 12.53 -18.38 -14.78
CA ALA A 159 12.14 -18.03 -16.14
C ALA A 159 11.62 -19.23 -16.95
N LEU A 160 12.18 -20.43 -16.77
CA LEU A 160 11.66 -21.66 -17.39
C LEU A 160 10.32 -22.09 -16.77
N LYS A 161 10.11 -21.97 -15.46
CA LYS A 161 8.80 -22.24 -14.82
C LYS A 161 7.75 -21.21 -15.19
N ASP A 162 8.12 -19.93 -15.30
CA ASP A 162 7.23 -18.87 -15.77
C ASP A 162 6.95 -19.03 -17.27
N LEU A 163 7.92 -19.50 -18.07
CA LEU A 163 7.72 -19.85 -19.48
C LEU A 163 6.87 -21.12 -19.64
N GLU A 164 7.06 -22.16 -18.83
CA GLU A 164 6.18 -23.34 -18.77
C GLU A 164 4.75 -22.93 -18.37
N LYS A 165 4.61 -22.02 -17.40
CA LYS A 165 3.30 -21.46 -17.01
C LYS A 165 2.68 -20.62 -18.13
N ILE A 166 3.45 -19.78 -18.82
CA ILE A 166 2.99 -18.99 -19.97
C ILE A 166 2.66 -19.91 -21.16
N LEU A 167 3.40 -21.00 -21.35
CA LEU A 167 3.09 -22.03 -22.35
C LEU A 167 1.80 -22.78 -21.99
N PHE A 168 1.58 -23.12 -20.73
CA PHE A 168 0.33 -23.73 -20.27
C PHE A 168 -0.87 -22.77 -20.38
N GLU A 169 -0.70 -21.50 -19.98
CA GLU A 169 -1.70 -20.44 -20.19
C GLU A 169 -1.99 -20.23 -21.69
N LYS A 170 -0.96 -20.30 -22.55
CA LYS A 170 -1.09 -20.23 -24.02
C LYS A 170 -1.75 -21.48 -24.63
N GLU A 171 -1.43 -22.68 -24.16
CA GLU A 171 -2.03 -23.93 -24.63
C GLU A 171 -3.50 -24.03 -24.20
N ALA A 172 -3.84 -23.58 -22.99
CA ALA A 172 -5.22 -23.42 -22.55
C ALA A 172 -5.98 -22.42 -23.42
N LEU A 173 -5.42 -21.23 -23.67
CA LEU A 173 -6.02 -20.22 -24.56
C LEU A 173 -6.11 -20.70 -26.02
N GLN A 174 -5.14 -21.46 -26.52
CA GLN A 174 -5.20 -22.09 -27.84
C GLN A 174 -6.26 -23.20 -27.88
N GLY A 175 -6.46 -23.93 -26.78
CA GLY A 175 -7.57 -24.87 -26.61
C GLY A 175 -8.93 -24.16 -26.66
N GLU A 176 -9.07 -23.01 -26.00
CA GLU A 176 -10.26 -22.15 -26.10
C GLU A 176 -10.47 -21.64 -27.54
N ILE A 177 -9.43 -21.15 -28.21
CA ILE A 177 -9.48 -20.74 -29.64
C ILE A 177 -9.95 -21.90 -30.51
N ASN A 178 -9.29 -23.06 -30.43
CA ASN A 178 -9.61 -24.22 -31.24
C ASN A 178 -11.05 -24.72 -30.98
N ALA A 179 -11.54 -24.64 -29.74
CA ALA A 179 -12.92 -24.98 -29.38
C ALA A 179 -13.95 -23.96 -29.90
N LEU A 180 -13.58 -22.67 -29.95
CA LEU A 180 -14.41 -21.60 -30.53
C LEU A 180 -14.42 -21.66 -32.06
N GLU A 181 -13.29 -21.97 -32.71
CA GLU A 181 -13.18 -22.20 -34.16
C GLU A 181 -13.94 -23.45 -34.58
N MET A 182 -13.85 -24.55 -33.81
CA MET A 182 -14.68 -25.75 -33.99
C MET A 182 -16.17 -25.41 -33.90
N ARG A 183 -16.59 -24.61 -32.91
CA ARG A 183 -18.00 -24.17 -32.78
C ARG A 183 -18.42 -23.24 -33.92
N LEU A 184 -17.55 -22.36 -34.39
CA LEU A 184 -17.80 -21.48 -35.53
C LEU A 184 -18.01 -22.31 -36.81
N ALA A 185 -17.10 -23.25 -37.09
CA ALA A 185 -17.20 -24.18 -38.20
C ALA A 185 -18.43 -25.10 -38.09
N GLU A 186 -18.81 -25.53 -36.89
CA GLU A 186 -20.05 -26.27 -36.65
C GLU A 186 -21.29 -25.41 -36.94
N THR A 187 -21.31 -24.13 -36.52
CA THR A 187 -22.42 -23.22 -36.87
C THR A 187 -22.49 -22.93 -38.36
N ASP A 188 -21.35 -22.72 -39.04
CA ASP A 188 -21.29 -22.53 -40.50
C ASP A 188 -21.74 -23.80 -41.25
N ALA A 189 -21.40 -24.99 -40.74
CA ALA A 189 -21.87 -26.26 -41.29
C ALA A 189 -23.38 -26.42 -41.09
N ARG A 190 -23.91 -26.15 -39.89
CA ARG A 190 -25.36 -26.16 -39.60
C ARG A 190 -26.12 -25.15 -40.46
N ILE A 191 -25.58 -23.96 -40.69
CA ILE A 191 -26.16 -22.94 -41.58
C ILE A 191 -26.17 -23.42 -43.04
N LYS A 192 -25.09 -24.05 -43.52
CA LYS A 192 -25.03 -24.65 -44.87
C LYS A 192 -26.01 -25.81 -45.04
N VAL A 193 -26.16 -26.66 -44.02
CA VAL A 193 -27.15 -27.75 -44.01
C VAL A 193 -28.56 -27.17 -44.04
N ALA A 194 -28.92 -26.21 -43.17
CA ALA A 194 -30.23 -25.58 -43.19
C ALA A 194 -30.54 -24.85 -44.52
N ALA A 195 -29.54 -24.24 -45.15
CA ALA A 195 -29.68 -23.63 -46.48
C ALA A 195 -29.90 -24.68 -47.58
N GLN A 196 -29.25 -25.83 -47.50
CA GLN A 196 -29.45 -26.95 -48.43
C GLN A 196 -30.82 -27.63 -48.21
N GLU A 197 -31.19 -27.91 -46.96
CA GLU A 197 -32.50 -28.45 -46.59
C GLU A 197 -33.64 -27.53 -47.06
N LYS A 198 -33.47 -26.20 -46.99
CA LYS A 198 -34.43 -25.25 -47.54
C LYS A 198 -34.58 -25.38 -49.06
N ILE A 199 -33.48 -25.53 -49.80
CA ILE A 199 -33.50 -25.74 -51.26
C ILE A 199 -34.19 -27.09 -51.60
N ASP A 200 -33.91 -28.14 -50.82
CA ASP A 200 -34.50 -29.46 -51.02
C ASP A 200 -35.99 -29.50 -50.63
N VAL A 201 -36.42 -28.71 -49.63
CA VAL A 201 -37.84 -28.49 -49.29
C VAL A 201 -38.55 -27.70 -50.39
N GLU A 202 -37.99 -26.59 -50.89
CA GLU A 202 -38.56 -25.84 -52.02
C GLU A 202 -38.69 -26.72 -53.28
N LEU A 203 -37.73 -27.63 -53.51
CA LEU A 203 -37.78 -28.64 -54.58
C LEU A 203 -38.88 -29.69 -54.35
N LEU A 204 -39.04 -30.18 -53.11
CA LEU A 204 -40.07 -31.16 -52.74
C LEU A 204 -41.48 -30.56 -52.79
N GLU A 205 -41.68 -29.33 -52.32
CA GLU A 205 -42.96 -28.61 -52.47
C GLU A 205 -43.31 -28.41 -53.95
N GLY A 206 -42.33 -28.08 -54.80
CA GLY A 206 -42.51 -28.01 -56.25
C GLY A 206 -42.89 -29.36 -56.91
N GLN A 207 -42.50 -30.48 -56.32
CA GLN A 207 -42.96 -31.82 -56.74
C GLN A 207 -44.34 -32.17 -56.16
N LEU A 208 -44.62 -31.75 -54.92
CA LEU A 208 -45.86 -32.05 -54.21
C LEU A 208 -47.03 -31.23 -54.78
N GLU A 209 -46.82 -29.96 -55.16
CA GLU A 209 -47.77 -29.19 -55.98
C GLU A 209 -48.06 -29.87 -57.33
N LYS A 210 -47.05 -30.44 -57.99
CA LYS A 210 -47.23 -31.20 -59.25
C LYS A 210 -48.11 -32.41 -59.02
N LEU A 211 -47.80 -33.23 -58.01
CA LEU A 211 -48.58 -34.42 -57.67
C LEU A 211 -50.01 -34.06 -57.23
N GLN A 212 -50.22 -32.96 -56.49
CA GLN A 212 -51.56 -32.48 -56.15
C GLN A 212 -52.32 -31.97 -57.39
N LYS A 213 -51.66 -31.32 -58.35
CA LYS A 213 -52.25 -30.91 -59.63
C LYS A 213 -52.55 -32.12 -60.55
N GLU A 214 -51.85 -33.24 -60.41
CA GLU A 214 -52.18 -34.49 -61.11
C GLU A 214 -53.32 -35.27 -60.42
N LEU A 215 -53.34 -35.33 -59.08
CA LEU A 215 -54.40 -35.98 -58.29
C LEU A 215 -55.74 -35.24 -58.40
N THR A 216 -55.76 -33.92 -58.32
CA THR A 216 -57.00 -33.12 -58.48
C THR A 216 -57.58 -33.20 -59.89
N ASN A 217 -56.78 -33.53 -60.90
CA ASN A 217 -57.24 -33.83 -62.27
C ASN A 217 -57.70 -35.29 -62.48
N ARG A 218 -57.64 -36.17 -61.47
CA ARG A 218 -58.04 -37.59 -61.56
C ARG A 218 -59.07 -38.06 -60.51
N GLY A 219 -59.51 -37.18 -59.61
CA GLY A 219 -60.34 -37.54 -58.45
C GLY A 219 -61.84 -37.24 -58.54
N ASN A 220 -62.46 -37.25 -59.72
CA ASN A 220 -63.90 -37.05 -59.86
C ASN A 220 -64.69 -38.37 -59.72
N THR A 221 -65.92 -38.27 -59.22
CA THR A 221 -66.99 -39.32 -59.08
C THR A 221 -66.88 -40.41 -57.98
N GLU A 222 -67.89 -40.39 -57.08
CA GLU A 222 -68.59 -41.52 -56.41
C GLU A 222 -68.32 -41.91 -54.92
N LYS A 223 -69.25 -41.45 -54.05
CA LYS A 223 -70.10 -42.22 -53.07
C LYS A 223 -69.63 -42.62 -51.63
N GLN A 224 -70.40 -42.06 -50.66
CA GLN A 224 -71.13 -42.67 -49.51
C GLN A 224 -70.59 -42.73 -48.05
N ASN A 225 -71.43 -42.16 -47.15
CA ASN A 225 -71.84 -42.59 -45.77
C ASN A 225 -70.93 -42.52 -44.52
N GLY A 226 -71.40 -41.83 -43.45
CA GLY A 226 -71.31 -42.35 -42.06
C GLY A 226 -71.17 -41.38 -40.84
N LYS A 227 -72.27 -41.13 -40.10
CA LYS A 227 -72.51 -40.90 -38.63
C LYS A 227 -71.33 -40.89 -37.60
N LEU A 228 -71.34 -40.28 -36.38
CA LEU A 228 -72.29 -39.46 -35.56
C LEU A 228 -71.59 -38.79 -34.31
N LYS A 229 -72.25 -37.75 -33.70
CA LYS A 229 -72.41 -37.22 -32.29
C LYS A 229 -71.60 -37.78 -31.06
N GLU A 230 -71.48 -37.16 -29.85
CA GLU A 230 -71.63 -35.79 -29.21
C GLU A 230 -70.94 -35.81 -27.79
N GLU A 231 -71.21 -35.13 -26.63
CA GLU A 231 -72.19 -34.15 -26.04
C GLU A 231 -71.49 -33.32 -24.90
N THR A 232 -72.11 -33.06 -23.73
CA THR A 232 -71.64 -32.25 -22.56
C THR A 232 -72.01 -32.94 -21.21
N SER A 233 -71.91 -32.43 -19.94
CA SER A 233 -72.07 -31.07 -19.35
C SER A 233 -71.39 -30.86 -17.97
N HIS A 234 -71.51 -29.64 -17.42
CA HIS A 234 -71.28 -29.22 -16.01
C HIS A 234 -72.28 -29.84 -14.99
N PRO A 235 -72.11 -29.68 -13.65
CA PRO A 235 -72.54 -28.45 -12.93
C PRO A 235 -71.63 -27.99 -11.76
N HIS A 236 -71.98 -26.86 -11.13
CA HIS A 236 -71.18 -26.16 -10.11
C HIS A 236 -72.09 -25.60 -9.00
N GLU A 237 -72.08 -26.15 -7.76
CA GLU A 237 -72.85 -25.57 -6.65
C GLU A 237 -72.26 -25.88 -5.25
N SER A 238 -71.27 -25.09 -4.84
CA SER A 238 -70.73 -25.01 -3.46
C SER A 238 -70.49 -23.54 -3.08
N ALA A 239 -71.42 -22.67 -3.50
CA ALA A 239 -71.12 -21.28 -3.87
C ALA A 239 -70.98 -20.28 -2.71
N ILE A 240 -71.17 -20.69 -1.45
CA ILE A 240 -71.36 -19.73 -0.33
C ILE A 240 -70.32 -19.89 0.79
N SER A 241 -69.85 -21.11 1.10
CA SER A 241 -68.76 -21.30 2.09
C SER A 241 -67.42 -20.78 1.58
N LEU A 242 -67.22 -20.78 0.26
CA LEU A 242 -65.98 -20.34 -0.38
C LEU A 242 -65.77 -18.81 -0.33
N SER A 243 -66.79 -18.00 -0.01
CA SER A 243 -66.78 -16.54 -0.28
C SER A 243 -65.81 -15.71 0.58
N VAL A 244 -65.63 -16.06 1.85
CA VAL A 244 -64.70 -15.36 2.77
C VAL A 244 -63.28 -15.92 2.64
N GLU A 245 -63.17 -17.23 2.42
CA GLU A 245 -61.93 -17.89 2.03
C GLU A 245 -61.41 -17.30 0.69
N LEU A 246 -62.33 -16.98 -0.23
CA LEU A 246 -62.06 -16.27 -1.50
C LEU A 246 -61.40 -14.91 -1.30
N ASP A 247 -61.68 -14.15 -0.25
CA ASP A 247 -61.09 -12.82 -0.06
C ASP A 247 -59.67 -12.90 0.52
N SER A 248 -59.40 -13.85 1.42
CA SER A 248 -58.02 -14.19 1.82
C SER A 248 -57.22 -14.76 0.64
N LEU A 249 -57.82 -15.74 -0.05
CA LEU A 249 -57.30 -16.31 -1.28
C LEU A 249 -57.24 -15.29 -2.42
N ARG A 250 -57.91 -14.13 -2.40
CA ARG A 250 -57.81 -13.08 -3.43
C ARG A 250 -56.57 -12.22 -3.25
N SER A 251 -56.15 -11.92 -2.02
CA SER A 251 -54.84 -11.31 -1.80
C SER A 251 -53.71 -12.27 -2.16
N GLU A 252 -53.85 -13.55 -1.78
CA GLU A 252 -52.86 -14.57 -2.11
C GLU A 252 -52.87 -14.90 -3.61
N ASN A 253 -54.04 -14.98 -4.27
CA ASN A 253 -54.18 -15.00 -5.73
C ASN A 253 -53.78 -13.68 -6.41
N LEU A 254 -53.47 -12.59 -5.71
CA LEU A 254 -52.92 -11.39 -6.34
C LEU A 254 -51.39 -11.47 -6.42
N SER A 255 -50.73 -11.95 -5.35
CA SER A 255 -49.30 -12.32 -5.42
C SER A 255 -49.11 -13.48 -6.37
N LEU A 256 -49.78 -14.61 -6.11
CA LEU A 256 -49.76 -15.77 -6.99
C LEU A 256 -50.28 -15.46 -8.39
N LYS A 257 -51.11 -14.43 -8.62
CA LYS A 257 -51.36 -13.99 -10.01
C LYS A 257 -50.11 -13.46 -10.66
N ASN A 258 -49.41 -12.52 -10.05
CA ASN A 258 -48.20 -11.91 -10.62
C ASN A 258 -47.10 -12.97 -10.80
N ASP A 259 -46.92 -13.85 -9.80
CA ASP A 259 -45.97 -14.95 -9.85
C ASP A 259 -46.36 -15.99 -10.91
N ILE A 260 -47.67 -16.26 -11.09
CA ILE A 260 -48.21 -17.09 -12.18
C ILE A 260 -48.35 -16.28 -13.50
N GLU A 261 -48.16 -14.97 -13.54
CA GLU A 261 -48.12 -14.17 -14.78
C GLU A 261 -46.70 -14.33 -15.35
N MET A 262 -45.65 -14.12 -14.53
CA MET A 262 -44.27 -14.47 -14.91
C MET A 262 -44.13 -15.97 -15.23
N LEU A 263 -44.61 -16.84 -14.35
CA LEU A 263 -44.60 -18.29 -14.62
C LEU A 263 -45.58 -18.69 -15.72
N LYS A 264 -46.50 -17.85 -16.22
CA LYS A 264 -47.24 -18.12 -17.47
C LYS A 264 -46.52 -17.60 -18.70
N GLU A 265 -45.69 -16.57 -18.59
CA GLU A 265 -44.78 -16.21 -19.68
C GLU A 265 -43.74 -17.33 -19.85
N GLU A 266 -43.12 -17.83 -18.78
CA GLU A 266 -42.19 -18.97 -18.84
C GLU A 266 -42.89 -20.31 -19.15
N LEU A 267 -44.02 -20.63 -18.52
CA LEU A 267 -44.81 -21.84 -18.84
C LEU A 267 -45.58 -21.70 -20.16
N SER A 268 -45.64 -20.54 -20.83
CA SER A 268 -46.20 -20.46 -22.20
C SER A 268 -45.39 -21.33 -23.16
N HIS A 269 -44.07 -21.39 -22.97
CA HIS A 269 -43.16 -22.27 -23.70
C HIS A 269 -43.28 -23.75 -23.29
N VAL A 270 -43.88 -24.04 -22.13
CA VAL A 270 -44.22 -25.41 -21.70
C VAL A 270 -45.65 -25.79 -22.09
N LYS A 271 -46.53 -24.83 -22.40
CA LYS A 271 -47.96 -25.08 -22.66
C LYS A 271 -48.24 -25.86 -23.94
N ASN A 272 -47.32 -25.91 -24.89
CA ASN A 272 -47.39 -26.85 -26.03
C ASN A 272 -47.20 -28.33 -25.60
N THR A 273 -46.80 -28.63 -24.35
CA THR A 273 -46.84 -29.98 -23.78
C THR A 273 -48.15 -30.28 -23.03
N ASP A 274 -48.95 -29.25 -22.74
CA ASP A 274 -50.28 -29.34 -22.09
C ASP A 274 -51.35 -29.87 -23.08
N GLU A 275 -51.24 -29.50 -24.37
CA GLU A 275 -52.16 -29.97 -25.44
C GLU A 275 -52.20 -31.50 -25.59
N ARG A 276 -51.12 -32.21 -25.20
CA ARG A 276 -51.06 -33.68 -25.23
C ARG A 276 -51.76 -34.34 -24.04
N VAL A 277 -52.06 -33.59 -22.98
CA VAL A 277 -52.90 -34.04 -21.85
C VAL A 277 -54.38 -33.83 -22.19
N VAL A 278 -54.73 -32.66 -22.75
CA VAL A 278 -56.10 -32.31 -23.19
C VAL A 278 -56.69 -33.34 -24.16
N MET A 279 -55.87 -33.94 -25.03
CA MET A 279 -56.32 -35.02 -25.93
C MET A 279 -56.84 -36.27 -25.19
N LEU A 280 -56.24 -36.64 -24.06
CA LEU A 280 -56.57 -37.88 -23.33
C LEU A 280 -57.81 -37.72 -22.43
N GLU A 281 -58.09 -36.51 -21.93
CA GLU A 281 -59.36 -36.23 -21.24
C GLU A 281 -60.55 -36.19 -22.21
N LYS A 282 -60.30 -35.80 -23.47
CA LYS A 282 -61.35 -35.67 -24.50
C LYS A 282 -61.94 -37.01 -24.94
N GLU A 283 -61.16 -38.09 -24.94
CA GLU A 283 -61.66 -39.45 -25.22
C GLU A 283 -62.58 -39.96 -24.09
N ARG A 284 -62.32 -39.57 -22.84
CA ARG A 284 -63.14 -39.96 -21.68
C ARG A 284 -64.55 -39.40 -21.75
N ALA A 285 -64.72 -38.12 -22.09
CA ALA A 285 -66.03 -37.46 -22.13
C ALA A 285 -66.96 -37.99 -23.24
N SER A 286 -66.40 -38.36 -24.40
CA SER A 286 -67.15 -38.90 -25.55
C SER A 286 -67.95 -40.17 -25.20
N LEU A 287 -67.38 -41.03 -24.37
CA LEU A 287 -68.00 -42.29 -23.97
C LEU A 287 -69.14 -42.14 -22.94
N GLU A 288 -69.17 -41.04 -22.19
CA GLU A 288 -70.28 -40.73 -21.28
C GLU A 288 -71.51 -40.19 -22.06
N SER A 289 -71.32 -39.52 -23.20
CA SER A 289 -72.40 -39.08 -24.10
C SER A 289 -73.22 -40.24 -24.68
N ALA A 290 -72.58 -41.37 -25.00
CA ALA A 290 -73.24 -42.57 -25.54
C ALA A 290 -74.34 -43.13 -24.63
N LEU A 291 -74.30 -42.79 -23.34
CA LEU A 291 -75.20 -43.26 -22.29
C LEU A 291 -76.48 -42.42 -22.17
N LYS A 292 -76.52 -41.21 -22.75
CA LYS A 292 -77.57 -40.22 -22.54
C LYS A 292 -78.67 -40.27 -23.61
N GLU A 293 -78.59 -39.48 -24.67
CA GLU A 293 -79.75 -39.16 -25.55
C GLU A 293 -80.30 -40.31 -26.45
N LEU A 294 -79.90 -41.55 -26.16
CA LEU A 294 -80.78 -42.72 -26.26
C LEU A 294 -82.14 -42.48 -25.55
N GLU A 295 -82.16 -41.58 -24.55
CA GLU A 295 -83.30 -40.99 -23.87
C GLU A 295 -84.25 -40.22 -24.82
N SER A 296 -83.76 -39.38 -25.77
CA SER A 296 -84.65 -38.66 -26.72
C SER A 296 -85.03 -39.46 -27.99
N LYS A 297 -85.03 -40.80 -27.88
CA LYS A 297 -86.09 -41.60 -28.54
C LYS A 297 -87.48 -41.12 -28.11
N LEU A 298 -87.59 -40.66 -26.86
CA LEU A 298 -88.77 -40.06 -26.27
C LEU A 298 -88.91 -38.61 -26.74
N SER A 299 -90.15 -38.16 -26.90
CA SER A 299 -90.52 -36.95 -27.66
C SER A 299 -90.15 -37.08 -29.15
N ALA A 300 -91.09 -37.35 -30.05
CA ALA A 300 -92.16 -36.43 -30.45
C ALA A 300 -91.60 -35.07 -30.97
N SER A 301 -92.06 -34.56 -32.12
CA SER A 301 -93.23 -34.99 -32.89
C SER A 301 -93.27 -34.41 -34.30
N GLN A 302 -94.26 -34.88 -35.07
CA GLN A 302 -95.07 -34.15 -36.05
C GLN A 302 -94.34 -33.17 -37.00
N GLU A 303 -94.17 -33.53 -38.27
CA GLU A 303 -95.22 -33.53 -39.30
C GLU A 303 -95.54 -32.15 -39.87
N ASP A 304 -95.68 -32.15 -41.20
CA ASP A 304 -96.38 -31.22 -42.07
C ASP A 304 -95.89 -29.77 -42.24
N VAL A 305 -95.63 -29.27 -43.48
CA VAL A 305 -96.31 -29.43 -44.79
C VAL A 305 -97.55 -28.54 -44.96
N SER A 306 -97.65 -27.87 -46.11
CA SER A 306 -98.86 -27.23 -46.67
C SER A 306 -99.45 -25.99 -45.96
N LYS A 307 -98.68 -24.89 -45.90
CA LYS A 307 -99.12 -23.48 -46.00
C LYS A 307 -97.90 -22.63 -46.39
N LEU A 308 -97.95 -21.52 -47.16
CA LEU A 308 -99.06 -20.83 -47.81
C LEU A 308 -98.79 -20.71 -49.33
N SER A 309 -99.48 -21.49 -50.17
CA SER A 309 -99.47 -21.30 -51.63
C SER A 309 -100.12 -19.96 -52.06
N THR A 310 -100.83 -19.30 -51.15
CA THR A 310 -101.48 -17.99 -51.32
C THR A 310 -100.52 -16.80 -51.40
N LEU A 311 -99.32 -16.85 -50.79
CA LEU A 311 -98.32 -15.76 -50.92
C LEU A 311 -97.84 -15.55 -52.36
N LYS A 312 -98.03 -16.55 -53.23
CA LYS A 312 -97.62 -16.54 -54.65
C LYS A 312 -98.37 -15.49 -55.49
N VAL A 313 -99.43 -14.87 -54.95
CA VAL A 313 -100.16 -13.76 -55.57
C VAL A 313 -99.52 -12.41 -55.22
N GLU A 314 -99.20 -12.15 -53.95
CA GLU A 314 -98.57 -10.89 -53.50
C GLU A 314 -97.16 -10.69 -54.09
N TYR A 315 -96.43 -11.80 -54.30
CA TYR A 315 -95.14 -11.84 -54.99
C TYR A 315 -95.10 -10.99 -56.28
N LYS A 316 -96.20 -10.98 -57.04
CA LYS A 316 -96.28 -10.27 -58.33
C LYS A 316 -96.39 -8.74 -58.17
N GLY A 317 -96.84 -8.24 -57.03
CA GLY A 317 -96.87 -6.80 -56.71
C GLY A 317 -95.56 -6.26 -56.13
N LEU A 318 -94.72 -7.12 -55.56
CA LEU A 318 -93.45 -6.72 -54.94
C LEU A 318 -92.32 -6.51 -55.95
N LEU A 319 -92.27 -7.27 -57.06
CA LEU A 319 -91.17 -7.19 -58.03
C LEU A 319 -90.99 -5.80 -58.67
N GLN A 320 -92.07 -5.03 -58.87
CA GLN A 320 -91.95 -3.65 -59.38
C GLN A 320 -91.25 -2.69 -58.39
N LYS A 321 -91.17 -3.05 -57.10
CA LYS A 321 -90.35 -2.33 -56.09
C LYS A 321 -88.89 -2.80 -56.10
N VAL A 322 -88.65 -4.08 -56.40
CA VAL A 322 -87.29 -4.64 -56.55
C VAL A 322 -86.55 -3.96 -57.70
N GLU A 323 -87.22 -3.71 -58.81
CA GLU A 323 -86.65 -3.05 -60.00
C GLU A 323 -86.13 -1.63 -59.70
N ASN A 324 -86.88 -0.84 -58.92
CA ASN A 324 -86.43 0.48 -58.45
C ASN A 324 -85.31 0.40 -57.39
N LEU A 325 -85.26 -0.65 -56.58
CA LEU A 325 -84.16 -0.87 -55.63
C LEU A 325 -82.87 -1.30 -56.32
N GLN A 326 -82.95 -2.05 -57.43
CA GLN A 326 -81.77 -2.49 -58.20
C GLN A 326 -80.95 -1.30 -58.71
N VAL A 327 -81.60 -0.23 -59.19
CA VAL A 327 -80.91 0.98 -59.68
C VAL A 327 -80.14 1.72 -58.57
N LEU A 328 -80.62 1.64 -57.32
CA LEU A 328 -79.91 2.18 -56.15
C LEU A 328 -78.79 1.24 -55.68
N LEU A 329 -79.00 -0.08 -55.78
CA LEU A 329 -78.01 -1.10 -55.42
C LEU A 329 -76.78 -1.05 -56.34
N ASP A 330 -76.99 -0.96 -57.66
CA ASP A 330 -75.93 -0.85 -58.68
C ASP A 330 -75.04 0.40 -58.51
N LYS A 331 -75.56 1.44 -57.84
CA LYS A 331 -74.80 2.63 -57.49
C LYS A 331 -73.97 2.45 -56.22
N ALA A 332 -74.44 1.62 -55.28
CA ALA A 332 -73.73 1.30 -54.04
C ALA A 332 -72.62 0.25 -54.25
N THR A 333 -72.87 -0.80 -55.04
CA THR A 333 -71.85 -1.83 -55.35
C THR A 333 -70.62 -1.23 -56.03
N LYS A 334 -70.80 -0.32 -57.00
CA LYS A 334 -69.68 0.40 -57.65
C LYS A 334 -68.82 1.23 -56.69
N GLN A 335 -69.34 1.64 -55.53
CA GLN A 335 -68.54 2.31 -54.49
C GLN A 335 -67.87 1.29 -53.54
N ALA A 336 -68.47 0.11 -53.33
CA ALA A 336 -67.86 -0.98 -52.58
C ALA A 336 -66.67 -1.61 -53.33
N ASP A 337 -66.78 -1.84 -54.64
CA ASP A 337 -65.74 -2.47 -55.47
C ASP A 337 -64.43 -1.64 -55.49
N GLN A 338 -64.55 -0.30 -55.48
CA GLN A 338 -63.40 0.60 -55.33
C GLN A 338 -62.73 0.47 -53.95
N ALA A 339 -63.51 0.31 -52.88
CA ALA A 339 -62.97 0.11 -51.53
C ALA A 339 -62.27 -1.26 -51.37
N ILE A 340 -62.81 -2.32 -51.98
CA ILE A 340 -62.20 -3.66 -52.01
C ILE A 340 -60.82 -3.63 -52.70
N THR A 341 -60.70 -2.91 -53.81
CA THR A 341 -59.44 -2.77 -54.56
C THR A 341 -58.34 -2.10 -53.72
N VAL A 342 -58.68 -1.02 -53.01
CA VAL A 342 -57.75 -0.31 -52.11
C VAL A 342 -57.36 -1.18 -50.91
N LEU A 343 -58.30 -1.95 -50.35
CA LEU A 343 -58.02 -2.91 -49.28
C LEU A 343 -57.04 -4.00 -49.72
N GLN A 344 -57.18 -4.55 -50.93
CA GLN A 344 -56.24 -5.54 -51.47
C GLN A 344 -54.81 -4.99 -51.60
N GLN A 345 -54.64 -3.79 -52.17
CA GLN A 345 -53.33 -3.14 -52.27
C GLN A 345 -52.70 -2.88 -50.89
N SER A 346 -53.50 -2.46 -49.90
CA SER A 346 -53.02 -2.29 -48.51
C SER A 346 -52.54 -3.60 -47.87
N LYS A 347 -53.17 -4.72 -48.21
CA LYS A 347 -52.88 -6.05 -47.66
C LYS A 347 -51.64 -6.67 -48.32
N GLU A 348 -51.38 -6.36 -49.59
CA GLU A 348 -50.15 -6.75 -50.28
C GLU A 348 -48.94 -5.93 -49.84
N LEU A 349 -49.13 -4.63 -49.55
CA LEU A 349 -48.10 -3.78 -48.97
C LEU A 349 -47.68 -4.26 -47.57
N ARG A 350 -48.63 -4.63 -46.69
CA ARG A 350 -48.31 -5.22 -45.38
C ARG A 350 -47.47 -6.48 -45.53
N LYS A 351 -47.90 -7.46 -46.34
CA LYS A 351 -47.10 -8.67 -46.62
C LYS A 351 -45.66 -8.44 -47.12
N LYS A 352 -45.35 -7.25 -47.66
CA LYS A 352 -44.00 -6.86 -48.09
C LYS A 352 -43.23 -6.13 -46.98
N VAL A 353 -43.91 -5.41 -46.08
CA VAL A 353 -43.33 -4.88 -44.83
C VAL A 353 -43.04 -6.02 -43.86
N ASP A 354 -44.02 -6.89 -43.58
CA ASP A 354 -43.91 -8.03 -42.65
C ASP A 354 -42.67 -8.88 -42.97
N LYS A 355 -42.44 -9.20 -44.26
CA LYS A 355 -41.25 -9.95 -44.74
C LYS A 355 -39.94 -9.17 -44.69
N LEU A 356 -39.98 -7.84 -44.82
CA LEU A 356 -38.78 -7.01 -44.68
C LEU A 356 -38.38 -6.86 -43.22
N GLU A 357 -39.35 -6.75 -42.31
CA GLU A 357 -39.13 -6.73 -40.86
C GLU A 357 -38.58 -8.08 -40.39
N GLU A 358 -39.18 -9.21 -40.81
CA GLU A 358 -38.66 -10.57 -40.60
C GLU A 358 -37.20 -10.73 -41.07
N SER A 359 -36.88 -10.29 -42.31
CA SER A 359 -35.52 -10.31 -42.87
C SER A 359 -34.53 -9.39 -42.12
N ILE A 360 -35.02 -8.30 -41.52
CA ILE A 360 -34.21 -7.36 -40.73
C ILE A 360 -33.98 -7.89 -39.31
N GLU A 361 -34.91 -8.64 -38.73
CA GLU A 361 -34.76 -9.32 -37.44
C GLU A 361 -33.71 -10.45 -37.54
N GLU A 362 -33.73 -11.25 -38.62
CA GLU A 362 -32.68 -12.22 -38.95
C GLU A 362 -31.31 -11.54 -39.14
N ALA A 363 -31.24 -10.43 -39.89
CA ALA A 363 -30.00 -9.68 -40.08
C ALA A 363 -29.48 -9.05 -38.77
N ASN A 364 -30.38 -8.57 -37.89
CA ASN A 364 -30.01 -7.96 -36.60
C ASN A 364 -29.56 -9.00 -35.57
N THR A 365 -30.12 -10.21 -35.58
CA THR A 365 -29.65 -11.32 -34.73
C THR A 365 -28.27 -11.80 -35.17
N TYR A 366 -28.01 -11.94 -36.48
CA TYR A 366 -26.67 -12.21 -37.02
C TYR A 366 -25.67 -11.08 -36.67
N LYS A 367 -26.10 -9.82 -36.75
CA LYS A 367 -25.27 -8.67 -36.36
C LYS A 367 -24.93 -8.69 -34.86
N ARG A 368 -25.88 -9.05 -33.98
CA ARG A 368 -25.66 -9.16 -32.53
C ARG A 368 -24.74 -10.33 -32.16
N SER A 369 -24.83 -11.48 -32.83
CA SER A 369 -23.91 -12.60 -32.58
C SER A 369 -22.50 -12.27 -33.08
N SER A 370 -22.37 -11.71 -34.29
CA SER A 370 -21.11 -11.23 -34.84
C SER A 370 -20.44 -10.16 -33.96
N GLN A 371 -21.19 -9.19 -33.45
CA GLN A 371 -20.65 -8.17 -32.53
C GLN A 371 -20.18 -8.75 -31.19
N LYS A 372 -20.87 -9.74 -30.63
CA LYS A 372 -20.40 -10.45 -29.42
C LYS A 372 -19.12 -11.25 -29.69
N LEU A 373 -19.03 -11.92 -30.84
CA LEU A 373 -17.83 -12.65 -31.24
C LEU A 373 -16.64 -11.69 -31.45
N GLN A 374 -16.87 -10.54 -32.08
CA GLN A 374 -15.87 -9.48 -32.24
C GLN A 374 -15.37 -8.98 -30.88
N GLN A 375 -16.27 -8.63 -29.95
CA GLN A 375 -15.90 -8.19 -28.60
C GLN A 375 -15.07 -9.25 -27.84
N TYR A 376 -15.38 -10.53 -28.01
CA TYR A 376 -14.61 -11.61 -27.37
C TYR A 376 -13.21 -11.77 -28.01
N ASN A 377 -13.12 -11.65 -29.33
CA ASN A 377 -11.85 -11.70 -30.06
C ASN A 377 -10.96 -10.47 -29.74
N ASP A 378 -11.55 -9.27 -29.69
CA ASP A 378 -10.87 -8.04 -29.28
C ASP A 378 -10.32 -8.16 -27.83
N LEU A 379 -11.10 -8.73 -26.91
CA LEU A 379 -10.67 -9.04 -25.53
C LEU A 379 -9.55 -10.08 -25.49
N MET A 380 -9.59 -11.09 -26.36
CA MET A 380 -8.56 -12.13 -26.46
C MET A 380 -7.26 -11.56 -27.03
N GLN A 381 -7.33 -10.67 -28.03
CA GLN A 381 -6.16 -9.92 -28.53
C GLN A 381 -5.58 -8.98 -27.47
N GLN A 382 -6.40 -8.36 -26.62
CA GLN A 382 -5.91 -7.58 -25.47
C GLN A 382 -5.16 -8.47 -24.46
N LYS A 383 -5.68 -9.67 -24.16
CA LYS A 383 -4.96 -10.65 -23.31
C LYS A 383 -3.64 -11.11 -23.93
N ILE A 384 -3.63 -11.45 -25.22
CA ILE A 384 -2.41 -11.84 -25.95
C ILE A 384 -1.37 -10.71 -25.89
N LYS A 385 -1.76 -9.48 -26.22
CA LYS A 385 -0.87 -8.31 -26.16
C LYS A 385 -0.34 -8.02 -24.76
N LEU A 386 -1.10 -8.32 -23.72
CA LEU A 386 -0.65 -8.22 -22.33
C LEU A 386 0.33 -9.34 -21.95
N MET A 387 0.18 -10.55 -22.49
CA MET A 387 1.20 -11.61 -22.37
C MET A 387 2.47 -11.29 -23.16
N GLU A 388 2.36 -10.76 -24.38
CA GLU A 388 3.49 -10.28 -25.18
C GLU A 388 4.27 -9.18 -24.44
N GLY A 389 3.57 -8.21 -23.83
CA GLY A 389 4.19 -7.18 -23.00
C GLY A 389 4.87 -7.72 -21.73
N ARG A 390 4.31 -8.77 -21.10
CA ARG A 390 4.96 -9.48 -19.98
C ARG A 390 6.22 -10.23 -20.44
N LEU A 391 6.16 -10.89 -21.59
CA LEU A 391 7.29 -11.63 -22.17
C LEU A 391 8.40 -10.66 -22.58
N GLN A 392 8.09 -9.59 -23.31
CA GLN A 392 9.07 -8.55 -23.67
C GLN A 392 9.73 -7.93 -22.44
N LYS A 393 8.97 -7.62 -21.39
CA LYS A 393 9.54 -7.11 -20.13
C LYS A 393 10.47 -8.13 -19.45
N SER A 394 10.13 -9.42 -19.52
CA SER A 394 11.02 -10.49 -19.05
C SER A 394 12.27 -10.62 -19.92
N ASP A 395 12.17 -10.48 -21.24
CA ASP A 395 13.31 -10.54 -22.17
C ASP A 395 14.22 -9.31 -22.03
N GLU A 396 13.66 -8.13 -21.73
CA GLU A 396 14.39 -6.90 -21.39
C GLU A 396 15.11 -7.02 -20.03
N GLU A 397 14.46 -7.58 -19.02
CA GLU A 397 15.09 -7.88 -17.73
C GLU A 397 16.21 -8.93 -17.91
N ILE A 398 15.97 -10.02 -18.63
CA ILE A 398 16.98 -11.03 -18.96
C ILE A 398 18.13 -10.41 -19.76
N HIS A 399 17.88 -9.54 -20.74
CA HIS A 399 18.94 -8.81 -21.45
C HIS A 399 19.73 -7.89 -20.53
N SER A 400 19.08 -7.22 -19.56
CA SER A 400 19.79 -6.40 -18.59
C SER A 400 20.71 -7.24 -17.68
N TYR A 401 20.26 -8.42 -17.25
CA TYR A 401 21.10 -9.35 -16.48
C TYR A 401 22.20 -9.98 -17.34
N VAL A 402 21.94 -10.34 -18.60
CA VAL A 402 22.96 -10.84 -19.53
C VAL A 402 23.98 -9.75 -19.86
N GLN A 403 23.58 -8.49 -20.01
CA GLN A 403 24.49 -7.37 -20.19
C GLN A 403 25.33 -7.14 -18.93
N LEU A 404 24.73 -7.14 -17.73
CA LEU A 404 25.48 -7.07 -16.47
C LEU A 404 26.44 -8.26 -16.30
N TYR A 405 26.07 -9.46 -16.77
CA TYR A 405 26.94 -10.63 -16.76
C TYR A 405 28.06 -10.53 -17.81
N GLN A 406 27.80 -9.92 -18.98
CA GLN A 406 28.83 -9.65 -19.99
C GLN A 406 29.79 -8.53 -19.54
N GLU A 407 29.28 -7.49 -18.90
CA GLU A 407 30.08 -6.42 -18.29
C GLU A 407 30.91 -6.98 -17.12
N SER A 408 30.33 -7.83 -16.26
CA SER A 408 31.05 -8.55 -15.20
C SER A 408 32.08 -9.55 -15.74
N VAL A 409 31.77 -10.30 -16.81
CA VAL A 409 32.75 -11.16 -17.49
C VAL A 409 33.84 -10.34 -18.18
N HIS A 410 33.53 -9.15 -18.70
CA HIS A 410 34.52 -8.26 -19.30
C HIS A 410 35.39 -7.58 -18.22
N GLU A 411 34.81 -7.18 -17.09
CA GLU A 411 35.53 -6.70 -15.90
C GLU A 411 36.40 -7.82 -15.30
N PHE A 412 35.89 -9.06 -15.22
CA PHE A 412 36.67 -10.24 -14.86
C PHE A 412 37.80 -10.50 -15.85
N GLN A 413 37.56 -10.41 -17.17
CA GLN A 413 38.60 -10.63 -18.18
C GLN A 413 39.65 -9.52 -18.16
N ASN A 414 39.24 -8.27 -17.90
CA ASN A 414 40.14 -7.13 -17.71
C ASN A 414 40.90 -7.26 -16.39
N THR A 415 40.28 -7.79 -15.34
CA THR A 415 40.92 -8.11 -14.05
C THR A 415 41.87 -9.29 -14.20
N LEU A 416 41.55 -10.30 -15.03
CA LEU A 416 42.42 -11.43 -15.34
C LEU A 416 43.63 -10.99 -16.18
N ASN A 417 43.42 -10.11 -17.16
CA ASN A 417 44.50 -9.49 -17.92
C ASN A 417 45.36 -8.57 -17.04
N SER A 418 44.74 -7.80 -16.14
CA SER A 418 45.42 -6.97 -15.15
C SER A 418 46.23 -7.84 -14.18
N MET A 419 45.65 -8.89 -13.60
CA MET A 419 46.34 -9.91 -12.80
C MET A 419 47.37 -10.72 -13.58
N LYS A 420 47.34 -10.75 -14.92
CA LYS A 420 48.36 -11.39 -15.76
C LYS A 420 49.56 -10.46 -16.00
N GLU A 421 49.32 -9.16 -16.17
CA GLU A 421 50.36 -8.13 -16.10
C GLU A 421 50.90 -7.96 -14.67
N GLU A 422 50.06 -8.12 -13.65
CA GLU A 422 50.43 -8.03 -12.26
C GLU A 422 51.08 -9.32 -11.76
N SER A 423 50.77 -10.50 -12.33
CA SER A 423 51.53 -11.74 -12.13
C SER A 423 52.93 -11.63 -12.73
N LYS A 424 53.09 -11.02 -13.91
CA LYS A 424 54.41 -10.66 -14.45
C LYS A 424 55.19 -9.68 -13.54
N LYS A 425 54.50 -8.87 -12.73
CA LYS A 425 55.13 -7.99 -11.71
C LYS A 425 55.41 -8.74 -10.40
N ARG A 426 54.45 -9.51 -9.87
CA ARG A 426 54.57 -10.30 -8.64
C ARG A 426 55.60 -11.44 -8.77
N ALA A 427 55.96 -11.85 -9.98
CA ALA A 427 57.11 -12.72 -10.25
C ALA A 427 58.49 -12.11 -9.89
N LEU A 428 58.53 -10.92 -9.26
CA LEU A 428 59.73 -10.25 -8.76
C LEU A 428 59.74 -10.04 -7.22
N ASP A 429 58.65 -10.34 -6.49
CA ASP A 429 58.54 -10.12 -5.03
C ASP A 429 57.95 -11.37 -4.32
N GLU A 430 58.71 -11.91 -3.37
CA GLU A 430 58.36 -13.12 -2.57
C GLU A 430 57.78 -12.74 -1.17
N PRO A 431 57.01 -13.63 -0.51
CA PRO A 431 56.31 -13.31 0.74
C PRO A 431 57.20 -13.22 2.00
N VAL A 432 56.73 -12.46 2.99
CA VAL A 432 57.54 -11.88 4.08
C VAL A 432 57.86 -12.85 5.24
N ASP A 433 57.07 -13.90 5.48
CA ASP A 433 57.18 -14.69 6.72
C ASP A 433 58.39 -15.66 6.78
N ASP A 434 58.90 -16.08 5.61
CA ASP A 434 60.13 -16.88 5.48
C ASP A 434 61.42 -16.02 5.51
N MET A 435 61.31 -14.70 5.71
CA MET A 435 62.47 -13.81 5.71
C MET A 435 63.46 -14.15 6.85
N PRO A 436 64.76 -14.41 6.54
CA PRO A 436 65.75 -14.85 7.52
C PRO A 436 65.89 -13.93 8.73
N TRP A 437 66.28 -14.49 9.88
CA TRP A 437 66.32 -13.74 11.15
C TRP A 437 67.32 -12.57 11.13
N GLU A 438 68.32 -12.66 10.25
CA GLU A 438 69.29 -11.62 9.91
C GLU A 438 68.63 -10.34 9.36
N PHE A 439 67.54 -10.46 8.60
CA PHE A 439 66.79 -9.32 8.06
C PHE A 439 66.14 -8.50 9.18
N TRP A 440 65.38 -9.17 10.05
CA TRP A 440 64.72 -8.54 11.19
C TRP A 440 65.73 -7.98 12.20
N SER A 441 66.84 -8.69 12.42
CA SER A 441 67.96 -8.22 13.26
C SER A 441 68.63 -6.96 12.69
N ARG A 442 68.83 -6.91 11.36
CA ARG A 442 69.36 -5.72 10.68
C ARG A 442 68.40 -4.53 10.76
N LEU A 443 67.09 -4.78 10.68
CA LEU A 443 66.06 -3.74 10.86
C LEU A 443 66.08 -3.15 12.28
N LEU A 444 66.18 -3.98 13.33
CA LEU A 444 66.38 -3.51 14.71
C LEU A 444 67.65 -2.65 14.83
N LEU A 445 68.78 -3.10 14.28
CA LEU A 445 70.05 -2.36 14.33
C LEU A 445 69.99 -1.01 13.61
N ILE A 446 69.19 -0.87 12.55
CA ILE A 446 68.96 0.42 11.86
C ILE A 446 68.13 1.37 12.73
N ILE A 447 67.05 0.88 13.34
CA ILE A 447 66.21 1.67 14.27
C ILE A 447 67.04 2.09 15.51
N ASP A 448 67.90 1.21 16.01
CA ASP A 448 68.80 1.48 17.13
C ASP A 448 69.89 2.49 16.77
N GLY A 449 70.49 2.40 15.58
CA GLY A 449 71.41 3.38 15.04
C GLY A 449 70.77 4.77 14.94
N TRP A 450 69.58 4.86 14.34
CA TRP A 450 68.82 6.10 14.25
C TRP A 450 68.44 6.68 15.63
N LEU A 451 68.19 5.85 16.64
CA LEU A 451 67.95 6.32 18.01
C LEU A 451 69.24 6.86 18.67
N LEU A 452 70.36 6.14 18.52
CA LEU A 452 71.66 6.53 19.09
C LEU A 452 72.18 7.84 18.47
N GLU A 453 71.98 8.02 17.17
CA GLU A 453 72.29 9.26 16.43
C GLU A 453 71.22 10.35 16.61
N LYS A 454 70.18 10.11 17.43
CA LYS A 454 69.07 11.04 17.73
C LYS A 454 68.27 11.50 16.51
N LYS A 455 68.23 10.69 15.46
CA LYS A 455 67.46 10.90 14.22
C LYS A 455 65.96 10.59 14.38
N ILE A 456 65.58 9.77 15.37
CA ILE A 456 64.19 9.46 15.74
C ILE A 456 63.97 9.57 17.25
N SER A 457 62.72 9.73 17.69
CA SER A 457 62.40 9.79 19.13
C SER A 457 62.46 8.41 19.79
N ALA A 458 62.72 8.37 21.10
CA ALA A 458 62.68 7.12 21.87
C ALA A 458 61.29 6.44 21.90
N LYS A 459 60.21 7.22 21.70
CA LYS A 459 58.83 6.70 21.62
C LYS A 459 58.60 5.99 20.28
N ASP A 460 59.00 6.63 19.19
CA ASP A 460 58.87 6.07 17.84
C ASP A 460 59.79 4.85 17.65
N ALA A 461 61.04 4.93 18.15
CA ALA A 461 61.96 3.79 18.14
C ALA A 461 61.39 2.57 18.90
N LYS A 462 60.72 2.77 20.05
CA LYS A 462 60.03 1.67 20.74
C LYS A 462 58.91 1.07 19.88
N LEU A 463 58.09 1.91 19.25
CA LEU A 463 56.97 1.46 18.43
C LEU A 463 57.44 0.68 17.19
N LEU A 464 58.46 1.19 16.49
CA LEU A 464 59.06 0.52 15.32
C LEU A 464 59.76 -0.80 15.71
N ARG A 465 60.46 -0.86 16.85
CA ARG A 465 60.99 -2.12 17.41
C ARG A 465 59.88 -3.14 17.68
N GLU A 466 58.76 -2.73 18.25
CA GLU A 466 57.62 -3.61 18.48
C GLU A 466 57.02 -4.14 17.16
N MET A 467 56.95 -3.32 16.11
CA MET A 467 56.51 -3.76 14.77
C MET A 467 57.49 -4.75 14.14
N VAL A 468 58.80 -4.54 14.26
CA VAL A 468 59.83 -5.49 13.79
C VAL A 468 59.79 -6.80 14.59
N TRP A 469 59.62 -6.72 15.91
CA TRP A 469 59.52 -7.91 16.78
C TRP A 469 58.26 -8.74 16.49
N LYS A 470 57.18 -8.09 16.06
CA LYS A 470 55.93 -8.72 15.59
C LYS A 470 55.94 -9.08 14.10
N ARG A 471 57.05 -8.84 13.38
CA ARG A 471 57.21 -9.09 11.93
C ARG A 471 56.13 -8.43 11.04
N GLU A 472 55.61 -7.25 11.42
CA GLU A 472 54.52 -6.64 10.67
C GLU A 472 54.93 -6.30 9.22
N GLY A 473 54.25 -6.85 8.21
CA GLY A 473 54.57 -6.62 6.79
C GLY A 473 54.74 -5.14 6.43
N ARG A 474 53.94 -4.26 7.04
CA ARG A 474 54.02 -2.80 6.86
C ARG A 474 55.41 -2.19 7.14
N ILE A 475 56.22 -2.78 8.03
CA ILE A 475 57.60 -2.32 8.29
C ILE A 475 58.64 -2.99 7.37
N HIS A 476 58.36 -4.19 6.86
CA HIS A 476 59.09 -4.79 5.74
C HIS A 476 58.91 -3.95 4.46
N ASP A 477 57.68 -3.59 4.13
CA ASP A 477 57.35 -2.88 2.87
C ASP A 477 57.94 -1.47 2.88
N ALA A 478 57.93 -0.81 4.05
CA ALA A 478 58.63 0.45 4.25
C ALA A 478 60.16 0.32 4.10
N TYR A 479 60.75 -0.80 4.52
CA TYR A 479 62.18 -1.09 4.31
C TYR A 479 62.51 -1.30 2.84
N ILE A 480 61.78 -2.17 2.14
CA ILE A 480 61.97 -2.43 0.70
C ILE A 480 61.78 -1.15 -0.12
N ALA A 481 60.72 -0.40 0.14
CA ALA A 481 60.46 0.89 -0.52
C ALA A 481 61.48 1.99 -0.19
N CYS A 482 62.43 1.77 0.73
CA CYS A 482 63.51 2.71 1.08
C CYS A 482 64.92 2.17 0.82
N LYS A 483 65.06 0.93 0.31
CA LYS A 483 66.34 0.24 0.04
C LYS A 483 67.30 1.02 -0.87
N GLU A 484 66.77 1.91 -1.72
CA GLU A 484 67.50 2.75 -2.67
C GLU A 484 67.32 4.26 -2.44
N LYS A 485 66.75 4.68 -1.30
CA LYS A 485 66.44 6.09 -0.99
C LYS A 485 67.48 6.72 -0.07
N ASN A 486 67.55 8.06 -0.11
CA ASN A 486 68.33 8.83 0.85
C ASN A 486 67.79 8.63 2.28
N GLU A 487 68.69 8.65 3.25
CA GLU A 487 68.39 8.27 4.64
C GLU A 487 67.25 9.11 5.27
N ARG A 488 67.16 10.41 4.94
CA ARG A 488 66.08 11.27 5.43
C ARG A 488 64.69 10.80 4.96
N ASP A 489 64.59 10.36 3.71
CA ASP A 489 63.35 9.91 3.11
C ASP A 489 62.95 8.52 3.65
N ALA A 490 63.96 7.68 3.97
CA ALA A 490 63.76 6.44 4.70
C ALA A 490 63.18 6.70 6.11
N ILE A 491 63.83 7.55 6.91
CA ILE A 491 63.38 7.91 8.26
C ILE A 491 61.96 8.49 8.23
N ALA A 492 61.66 9.40 7.29
CA ALA A 492 60.32 9.97 7.12
C ALA A 492 59.26 8.91 6.76
N THR A 493 59.62 7.91 5.94
CA THR A 493 58.72 6.81 5.57
C THR A 493 58.41 5.90 6.76
N PHE A 494 59.40 5.61 7.62
CA PHE A 494 59.22 4.82 8.83
C PHE A 494 58.43 5.57 9.90
N LEU A 495 58.71 6.86 10.15
CA LEU A 495 57.93 7.67 11.09
C LEU A 495 56.46 7.82 10.67
N ARG A 496 56.15 7.75 9.38
CA ARG A 496 54.74 7.72 8.92
C ARG A 496 53.97 6.50 9.42
N LEU A 497 54.63 5.37 9.71
CA LEU A 497 53.99 4.18 10.30
C LEU A 497 53.56 4.41 11.76
N THR A 498 54.32 5.19 12.54
CA THR A 498 53.97 5.47 13.95
C THR A 498 52.82 6.49 14.08
N LEU A 499 52.55 7.25 13.02
CA LEU A 499 51.41 8.16 12.92
C LEU A 499 50.09 7.46 12.52
N SER A 500 50.14 6.33 11.81
CA SER A 500 48.95 5.70 11.23
C SER A 500 48.23 4.72 12.17
N ARG A 501 47.44 5.24 13.11
CA ARG A 501 46.33 4.50 13.72
C ARG A 501 44.98 5.00 13.19
N THR A 502 44.80 4.89 11.88
CA THR A 502 43.53 5.18 11.19
C THR A 502 42.45 4.22 11.67
N SER A 503 41.38 4.74 12.25
CA SER A 503 40.13 4.00 12.44
C SER A 503 39.54 3.64 11.08
N SER A 504 38.85 2.48 11.01
CA SER A 504 38.08 2.08 9.82
C SER A 504 36.76 2.85 9.68
N GLY A 505 36.19 3.32 10.79
CA GLY A 505 34.95 4.09 10.82
C GLY A 505 35.06 5.51 10.26
N LEU A 506 33.95 5.98 9.69
CA LEU A 506 33.78 7.32 9.11
C LEU A 506 33.64 8.39 10.21
N HIS A 507 33.88 9.66 9.85
CA HIS A 507 33.42 10.82 10.65
C HIS A 507 32.05 11.30 10.12
N VAL A 508 31.01 11.14 10.94
CA VAL A 508 29.62 11.47 10.62
C VAL A 508 29.13 12.59 11.55
N VAL A 509 28.64 13.69 10.98
CA VAL A 509 28.01 14.79 11.73
C VAL A 509 26.53 14.85 11.41
N HIS A 510 25.66 14.68 12.40
CA HIS A 510 24.24 14.94 12.25
C HIS A 510 23.95 16.41 12.58
N ILE A 511 23.15 17.08 11.75
CA ILE A 511 22.62 18.43 12.01
C ILE A 511 21.11 18.31 12.04
N ALA A 512 20.50 18.59 13.19
CA ALA A 512 19.08 18.35 13.44
C ALA A 512 18.43 19.45 14.28
N ALA A 513 17.11 19.50 14.28
CA ALA A 513 16.34 20.37 15.19
C ALA A 513 15.92 19.65 16.49
N GLU A 514 15.97 18.32 16.54
CA GLU A 514 15.65 17.49 17.72
C GLU A 514 16.73 16.42 17.96
N MET A 515 16.84 15.99 19.22
CA MET A 515 17.55 14.80 19.68
C MET A 515 16.91 14.34 20.99
N ALA A 516 16.59 13.07 21.12
CA ALA A 516 16.08 12.49 22.36
C ALA A 516 17.21 12.32 23.40
N PRO A 517 16.92 12.40 24.72
CA PRO A 517 15.71 12.96 25.31
C PRO A 517 15.72 14.50 25.37
N VAL A 518 16.86 15.14 25.10
CA VAL A 518 17.13 16.55 25.46
C VAL A 518 16.28 17.60 24.74
N ALA A 519 15.90 17.36 23.48
CA ALA A 519 15.09 18.26 22.67
C ALA A 519 14.21 17.41 21.73
N LYS A 520 13.02 17.03 22.18
CA LYS A 520 12.14 16.05 21.52
C LYS A 520 10.70 16.57 21.41
N VAL A 521 10.11 16.44 20.23
CA VAL A 521 8.70 16.75 19.91
C VAL A 521 8.03 15.56 19.22
N GLY A 522 8.81 14.74 18.50
CA GLY A 522 8.37 13.48 17.92
C GLY A 522 9.54 12.57 17.54
N GLY A 523 9.28 11.63 16.63
CA GLY A 523 10.23 10.59 16.25
C GLY A 523 11.52 11.08 15.59
N LEU A 524 11.64 12.35 15.18
CA LEU A 524 12.88 12.89 14.62
C LEU A 524 14.01 12.85 15.67
N GLY A 525 13.72 13.25 16.91
CA GLY A 525 14.69 13.18 18.00
C GLY A 525 15.07 11.73 18.36
N ASP A 526 14.11 10.80 18.33
CA ASP A 526 14.36 9.38 18.59
C ASP A 526 15.27 8.77 17.48
N VAL A 527 15.04 9.11 16.21
CA VAL A 527 15.86 8.65 15.06
C VAL A 527 17.28 9.19 15.13
N VAL A 528 17.47 10.50 15.36
CA VAL A 528 18.80 11.12 15.46
C VAL A 528 19.65 10.46 16.56
N THR A 529 19.01 10.07 17.66
CA THR A 529 19.67 9.45 18.81
C THR A 529 19.96 7.97 18.56
N GLY A 530 18.96 7.18 18.14
CA GLY A 530 19.12 5.74 17.95
C GLY A 530 20.04 5.38 16.78
N LEU A 531 19.91 6.08 15.63
CA LEU A 531 20.85 5.92 14.52
C LEU A 531 22.25 6.37 14.92
N GLY A 532 22.38 7.49 15.66
CA GLY A 532 23.66 7.96 16.18
C GLY A 532 24.34 6.93 17.10
N LYS A 533 23.61 6.38 18.07
CA LYS A 533 24.09 5.34 19.00
C LYS A 533 24.54 4.09 18.23
N SER A 534 23.77 3.62 17.23
CA SER A 534 24.14 2.44 16.44
C SER A 534 25.38 2.67 15.56
N LEU A 535 25.47 3.81 14.85
CA LEU A 535 26.67 4.18 14.09
C LEU A 535 27.91 4.31 15.00
N GLN A 536 27.75 4.82 16.22
CA GLN A 536 28.83 4.88 17.22
C GLN A 536 29.21 3.48 17.74
N LYS A 537 28.23 2.60 18.04
CA LYS A 537 28.46 1.18 18.38
C LYS A 537 29.22 0.44 17.27
N ARG A 538 28.97 0.78 16.00
CA ARG A 538 29.70 0.30 14.81
C ARG A 538 31.06 0.97 14.57
N GLY A 539 31.55 1.79 15.50
CA GLY A 539 32.91 2.32 15.52
C GLY A 539 33.15 3.57 14.67
N HIS A 540 32.10 4.28 14.27
CA HIS A 540 32.22 5.59 13.62
C HIS A 540 32.41 6.72 14.65
N LEU A 541 33.08 7.80 14.24
CA LEU A 541 33.04 9.06 14.99
C LEU A 541 31.74 9.77 14.66
N VAL A 542 30.74 9.65 15.53
CA VAL A 542 29.46 10.34 15.43
C VAL A 542 29.48 11.59 16.29
N GLU A 543 29.05 12.73 15.72
CA GLU A 543 28.82 13.98 16.45
C GLU A 543 27.47 14.58 16.04
N ILE A 544 26.82 15.31 16.95
CA ILE A 544 25.50 15.92 16.70
C ILE A 544 25.58 17.44 16.93
N VAL A 545 24.94 18.22 16.05
CA VAL A 545 24.79 19.67 16.18
C VAL A 545 23.30 20.02 16.30
N LEU A 546 22.96 20.78 17.35
CA LEU A 546 21.59 21.21 17.69
C LEU A 546 21.54 22.72 17.99
N PRO A 547 20.35 23.35 17.96
CA PRO A 547 20.14 24.63 18.62
C PRO A 547 20.15 24.49 20.14
N LYS A 548 20.72 25.47 20.87
CA LYS A 548 20.51 25.59 22.32
C LYS A 548 19.17 26.28 22.58
N TYR A 549 18.10 25.48 22.69
CA TYR A 549 16.78 25.97 23.09
C TYR A 549 16.75 26.35 24.57
N ASP A 550 15.92 27.32 24.94
CA ASP A 550 15.58 27.63 26.33
C ASP A 550 14.63 26.60 26.98
N CYS A 551 13.95 25.78 26.18
CA CYS A 551 13.05 24.71 26.61
C CYS A 551 13.64 23.29 26.51
N MET A 552 14.96 23.14 26.34
CA MET A 552 15.62 21.81 26.32
C MET A 552 15.83 21.24 27.73
N GLN A 553 15.86 19.91 27.86
CA GLN A 553 16.10 19.22 29.12
C GLN A 553 17.61 19.23 29.46
N SER A 554 18.11 20.34 30.01
CA SER A 554 19.53 20.55 30.37
C SER A 554 20.10 19.46 31.27
N ASP A 555 19.27 18.94 32.17
CA ASP A 555 19.70 18.09 33.28
C ASP A 555 20.03 16.65 32.82
N LEU A 556 19.72 16.33 31.55
CA LEU A 556 20.03 15.07 30.88
C LEU A 556 21.32 15.17 30.03
N ILE A 557 22.06 16.29 30.10
CA ILE A 557 23.31 16.51 29.38
C ILE A 557 24.50 16.36 30.33
N CYS A 558 25.31 15.32 30.12
CA CYS A 558 26.56 15.13 30.87
C CYS A 558 27.65 16.12 30.41
N ASP A 559 28.53 16.52 31.34
CA ASP A 559 29.67 17.44 31.11
C ASP A 559 29.32 18.79 30.44
N PHE A 560 28.06 19.23 30.54
CA PHE A 560 27.54 20.40 29.85
C PHE A 560 28.24 21.71 30.23
N ARG A 561 28.83 22.39 29.24
CA ARG A 561 29.57 23.66 29.41
C ARG A 561 29.61 24.48 28.13
N ASP A 562 29.80 25.78 28.22
CA ASP A 562 30.21 26.59 27.08
C ASP A 562 31.72 26.43 26.77
N LEU A 563 32.06 26.63 25.50
CA LEU A 563 33.44 26.77 25.05
C LEU A 563 33.86 28.24 25.14
N ASP A 564 35.11 28.50 25.52
CA ASP A 564 35.73 29.84 25.47
C ASP A 564 36.13 30.23 24.02
N THR A 565 35.24 29.92 23.08
CA THR A 565 35.37 30.14 21.65
C THR A 565 34.02 30.62 21.12
N VAL A 566 33.99 31.84 20.57
CA VAL A 566 32.79 32.42 19.95
C VAL A 566 32.93 32.31 18.43
N ILE A 567 31.90 31.77 17.79
CA ILE A 567 31.86 31.52 16.34
C ILE A 567 31.01 32.60 15.67
N GLU A 568 31.55 33.27 14.65
CA GLU A 568 30.81 34.29 13.91
C GLU A 568 30.11 33.67 12.70
N SER A 569 28.83 34.01 12.50
CA SER A 569 28.00 33.50 11.41
C SER A 569 27.31 34.62 10.67
N TYR A 570 27.26 34.51 9.34
CA TYR A 570 26.51 35.43 8.50
C TYR A 570 24.99 35.32 8.74
N PHE A 571 24.30 36.46 8.84
CA PHE A 571 22.87 36.58 8.62
C PHE A 571 22.49 37.99 8.16
N ASP A 572 21.50 38.14 7.27
CA ASP A 572 20.95 39.43 6.80
C ASP A 572 22.02 40.53 6.52
N GLY A 573 23.12 40.14 5.85
CA GLY A 573 24.21 41.04 5.46
C GLY A 573 25.23 41.39 6.56
N ARG A 574 25.22 40.68 7.70
CA ARG A 574 26.08 40.95 8.87
C ARG A 574 26.63 39.67 9.48
N LEU A 575 27.74 39.78 10.23
CA LEU A 575 28.23 38.72 11.10
C LEU A 575 27.61 38.85 12.50
N PHE A 576 27.15 37.73 13.04
CA PHE A 576 26.60 37.58 14.38
C PHE A 576 27.35 36.53 15.19
N LYS A 577 27.54 36.80 16.48
CA LYS A 577 28.27 35.92 17.39
C LYS A 577 27.40 34.77 17.88
N ASN A 578 28.00 33.60 18.03
CA ASN A 578 27.36 32.40 18.56
C ASN A 578 28.23 31.86 19.70
N LYS A 579 27.61 31.58 20.84
CA LYS A 579 28.20 30.71 21.85
C LYS A 579 28.02 29.26 21.41
N VAL A 580 29.05 28.45 21.61
CA VAL A 580 29.00 27.00 21.37
C VAL A 580 29.08 26.31 22.71
N TRP A 581 28.09 25.50 23.02
CA TRP A 581 28.06 24.65 24.20
C TRP A 581 28.34 23.21 23.79
N VAL A 582 28.98 22.45 24.66
CA VAL A 582 29.27 21.02 24.45
C VAL A 582 28.78 20.20 25.63
N GLY A 583 28.40 18.96 25.35
CA GLY A 583 28.09 17.94 26.35
C GLY A 583 27.93 16.57 25.72
N THR A 584 27.61 15.58 26.54
CA THR A 584 27.36 14.19 26.12
C THR A 584 25.93 13.81 26.45
N VAL A 585 25.21 13.26 25.49
CA VAL A 585 23.81 12.80 25.62
C VAL A 585 23.75 11.38 25.10
N GLU A 586 23.29 10.42 25.90
CA GLU A 586 23.23 8.99 25.52
C GLU A 586 24.56 8.42 24.98
N GLY A 587 25.70 8.93 25.48
CA GLY A 587 27.06 8.57 25.01
C GLY A 587 27.53 9.30 23.75
N LEU A 588 26.67 10.07 23.10
CA LEU A 588 26.98 10.83 21.89
C LEU A 588 27.47 12.26 22.23
N PRO A 589 28.54 12.77 21.59
CA PRO A 589 28.99 14.14 21.77
C PRO A 589 28.11 15.12 20.98
N VAL A 590 27.58 16.14 21.67
CA VAL A 590 26.62 17.11 21.14
C VAL A 590 27.16 18.54 21.27
N TYR A 591 26.99 19.32 20.19
CA TYR A 591 27.28 20.75 20.13
C TYR A 591 25.96 21.53 20.05
N PHE A 592 25.72 22.42 21.01
CA PHE A 592 24.51 23.25 21.05
C PHE A 592 24.88 24.71 20.70
N ILE A 593 24.27 25.24 19.65
CA ILE A 593 24.52 26.59 19.14
C ILE A 593 23.57 27.59 19.80
N GLU A 594 24.12 28.60 20.45
CA GLU A 594 23.40 29.70 21.10
C GLU A 594 23.65 31.02 20.35
N PRO A 595 22.72 31.47 19.49
CA PRO A 595 22.87 32.72 18.75
C PRO A 595 22.79 33.93 19.67
N LEU A 596 23.79 34.80 19.62
CA LEU A 596 23.75 36.14 20.20
C LEU A 596 23.09 37.14 19.22
N HIS A 597 22.06 36.68 18.51
CA HIS A 597 21.25 37.46 17.57
C HIS A 597 20.13 38.19 18.32
N PRO A 598 19.83 39.48 18.03
CA PRO A 598 18.83 40.26 18.76
C PRO A 598 17.42 39.65 18.76
N ASP A 599 17.06 38.94 17.70
CA ASP A 599 15.74 38.28 17.55
C ASP A 599 15.58 37.01 18.43
N LYS A 600 16.65 36.58 19.12
CA LYS A 600 16.64 35.45 20.08
C LYS A 600 15.97 34.18 19.56
N PHE A 601 16.44 33.66 18.41
CA PHE A 601 15.78 32.57 17.69
C PHE A 601 15.47 31.32 18.53
N PHE A 602 16.29 30.97 19.52
CA PHE A 602 16.09 29.79 20.36
C PHE A 602 15.80 30.10 21.84
N TRP A 603 15.31 31.32 22.12
CA TRP A 603 14.84 31.73 23.44
C TRP A 603 13.36 32.14 23.36
N ARG A 604 12.48 31.15 23.17
CA ARG A 604 11.04 31.31 22.86
C ARG A 604 10.13 30.40 23.70
N GLY A 605 10.69 29.55 24.55
CA GLY A 605 9.97 28.52 25.31
C GLY A 605 9.43 27.36 24.46
N GLN A 606 9.76 27.31 23.16
CA GLN A 606 9.19 26.36 22.20
C GLN A 606 10.22 25.93 21.13
N PHE A 607 10.17 24.66 20.75
CA PHE A 607 10.98 24.11 19.66
C PHE A 607 10.52 24.63 18.28
N TYR A 608 9.23 24.57 17.97
CA TYR A 608 8.63 24.93 16.67
C TYR A 608 7.36 25.78 16.82
N GLY A 609 6.91 26.39 15.73
CA GLY A 609 5.62 27.07 15.63
C GLY A 609 5.69 28.60 15.61
N GLU A 610 6.89 29.16 15.67
CA GLU A 610 7.09 30.62 15.64
C GLU A 610 6.91 31.15 14.21
N HIS A 611 6.38 32.37 14.07
CA HIS A 611 6.16 32.99 12.75
C HIS A 611 7.44 33.21 11.93
N ASP A 612 8.60 33.22 12.59
CA ASP A 612 9.94 33.35 11.99
C ASP A 612 10.71 32.02 11.93
N ASP A 613 10.05 30.86 12.07
CA ASP A 613 10.67 29.52 11.99
C ASP A 613 11.63 29.36 10.79
N PHE A 614 11.30 29.88 9.61
CA PHE A 614 12.21 29.87 8.45
C PHE A 614 13.54 30.60 8.71
N LYS A 615 13.50 31.76 9.39
CA LYS A 615 14.71 32.48 9.82
C LYS A 615 15.45 31.73 10.93
N ARG A 616 14.74 31.25 11.96
CA ARG A 616 15.31 30.48 13.08
C ARG A 616 16.20 29.34 12.55
N PHE A 617 15.66 28.52 11.66
CA PHE A 617 16.31 27.29 11.21
C PHE A 617 17.30 27.49 10.03
N SER A 618 17.10 28.49 9.16
CA SER A 618 18.11 28.86 8.17
C SER A 618 19.34 29.55 8.80
N TYR A 619 19.15 30.34 9.88
CA TYR A 619 20.26 30.84 10.70
C TYR A 619 21.04 29.68 11.32
N PHE A 620 20.35 28.73 11.97
CA PHE A 620 21.00 27.57 12.58
C PHE A 620 21.76 26.72 11.56
N SER A 621 21.16 26.42 10.41
CA SER A 621 21.82 25.69 9.32
C SER A 621 23.10 26.37 8.84
N ARG A 622 23.12 27.71 8.80
CA ARG A 622 24.32 28.48 8.49
C ARG A 622 25.36 28.36 9.60
N ALA A 623 24.99 28.66 10.84
CA ALA A 623 25.89 28.63 12.00
C ALA A 623 26.47 27.23 12.29
N ALA A 624 25.75 26.16 11.96
CA ALA A 624 26.24 24.78 12.08
C ALA A 624 27.38 24.48 11.10
N LEU A 625 27.34 25.01 9.88
CA LEU A 625 28.43 24.88 8.91
C LEU A 625 29.62 25.80 9.26
N GLU A 626 29.38 27.01 9.79
CA GLU A 626 30.43 27.87 10.35
C GLU A 626 31.18 27.16 11.49
N LEU A 627 30.45 26.47 12.38
CA LEU A 627 31.04 25.65 13.45
C LEU A 627 31.98 24.57 12.90
N LEU A 628 31.59 23.86 11.84
CA LEU A 628 32.45 22.83 11.25
C LEU A 628 33.69 23.43 10.57
N LEU A 629 33.54 24.52 9.83
CA LEU A 629 34.63 25.23 9.15
C LEU A 629 35.63 25.82 10.15
N GLN A 630 35.16 26.61 11.11
CA GLN A 630 36.00 27.35 12.06
C GLN A 630 36.65 26.44 13.11
N ALA A 631 36.04 25.27 13.41
CA ALA A 631 36.69 24.22 14.20
C ALA A 631 37.66 23.33 13.38
N GLY A 632 37.84 23.58 12.07
CA GLY A 632 38.74 22.83 11.19
C GLY A 632 38.31 21.37 10.95
N LYS A 633 37.03 21.04 11.18
CA LYS A 633 36.52 19.66 11.07
C LYS A 633 36.43 19.24 9.60
N ARG A 634 36.63 17.94 9.35
CA ARG A 634 36.60 17.35 8.01
C ARG A 634 35.81 16.03 8.00
N PRO A 635 34.49 16.07 8.25
CA PRO A 635 33.67 14.88 8.23
C PRO A 635 33.65 14.23 6.84
N ASP A 636 33.45 12.91 6.82
CA ASP A 636 33.13 12.14 5.61
C ASP A 636 31.65 12.32 5.22
N ILE A 637 30.77 12.46 6.22
CA ILE A 637 29.32 12.63 6.07
C ILE A 637 28.82 13.80 6.91
N ILE A 638 28.00 14.66 6.31
CA ILE A 638 27.10 15.56 7.03
C ILE A 638 25.67 15.10 6.73
N HIS A 639 24.89 14.81 7.79
CA HIS A 639 23.54 14.28 7.70
C HIS A 639 22.53 15.29 8.25
N CYS A 640 21.75 15.92 7.37
CA CYS A 640 20.66 16.83 7.74
C CYS A 640 19.29 16.13 7.80
N HIS A 641 18.43 16.61 8.69
CA HIS A 641 17.11 16.05 9.01
C HIS A 641 16.01 17.13 8.89
N ASP A 642 14.99 16.85 8.09
CA ASP A 642 13.82 17.70 7.77
C ASP A 642 14.12 19.12 7.27
N TRP A 643 13.05 19.84 6.91
CA TRP A 643 13.10 21.15 6.25
C TRP A 643 13.91 22.20 7.02
N GLN A 644 13.96 22.09 8.35
CA GLN A 644 14.72 22.96 9.26
C GLN A 644 16.21 22.97 8.91
N THR A 645 16.76 21.81 8.53
CA THR A 645 18.20 21.69 8.22
C THR A 645 18.46 21.40 6.73
N ALA A 646 17.41 21.35 5.91
CA ALA A 646 17.50 21.20 4.46
C ALA A 646 18.35 22.28 3.77
N PHE A 647 18.50 23.48 4.38
CA PHE A 647 19.39 24.54 3.90
C PHE A 647 20.88 24.15 3.90
N VAL A 648 21.29 23.17 4.73
CA VAL A 648 22.69 22.70 4.81
C VAL A 648 23.20 22.23 3.45
N ALA A 649 22.37 21.56 2.63
CA ALA A 649 22.79 21.02 1.35
C ALA A 649 23.18 22.09 0.30
N PRO A 650 22.35 23.11 -0.02
CA PRO A 650 22.77 24.22 -0.88
C PRO A 650 23.89 25.04 -0.25
N LEU A 651 23.81 25.40 1.05
CA LEU A 651 24.86 26.17 1.73
C LEU A 651 26.24 25.52 1.60
N TYR A 652 26.32 24.21 1.82
CA TYR A 652 27.56 23.46 1.77
C TYR A 652 28.25 23.56 0.39
N TRP A 653 27.52 23.34 -0.71
CA TRP A 653 28.10 23.37 -2.06
C TRP A 653 28.39 24.78 -2.57
N ASP A 654 27.53 25.75 -2.24
CA ASP A 654 27.61 27.12 -2.73
C ASP A 654 28.70 27.92 -2.00
N LEU A 655 28.82 27.75 -0.68
CA LEU A 655 29.65 28.61 0.18
C LEU A 655 30.81 27.89 0.89
N TYR A 656 30.65 26.65 1.36
CA TYR A 656 31.63 26.03 2.26
C TYR A 656 32.64 25.08 1.59
N ALA A 657 32.23 24.39 0.54
CA ALA A 657 33.13 23.56 -0.26
C ALA A 657 34.24 24.38 -0.98
N PRO A 658 33.97 25.60 -1.50
CA PRO A 658 35.02 26.50 -1.99
C PRO A 658 36.01 26.92 -0.89
N GLU A 659 35.51 27.26 0.30
CA GLU A 659 36.30 27.69 1.47
C GLU A 659 37.03 26.52 2.20
N GLY A 660 37.03 25.32 1.61
CA GLY A 660 37.86 24.19 2.05
C GLY A 660 37.19 23.15 2.94
N LEU A 661 35.91 23.33 3.30
CA LEU A 661 35.08 22.28 3.93
C LEU A 661 34.44 21.43 2.82
N ASN A 662 35.26 20.66 2.10
CA ASN A 662 34.86 19.91 0.90
C ASN A 662 34.99 18.38 0.98
N SER A 663 35.38 17.85 2.15
CA SER A 663 35.49 16.40 2.37
C SER A 663 34.13 15.69 2.29
N ALA A 664 33.14 16.23 3.02
CA ALA A 664 31.89 15.55 3.30
C ALA A 664 31.04 15.24 2.05
N ARG A 665 30.26 14.17 2.15
CA ARG A 665 29.04 13.98 1.35
C ARG A 665 27.83 14.37 2.19
N ILE A 666 26.82 14.95 1.56
CA ILE A 666 25.59 15.36 2.23
C ILE A 666 24.54 14.25 2.12
N CYS A 667 24.05 13.79 3.27
CA CYS A 667 22.86 12.95 3.37
C CYS A 667 21.70 13.79 3.91
N PHE A 668 20.51 13.65 3.34
CA PHE A 668 19.30 14.31 3.82
C PHE A 668 18.20 13.28 4.10
N THR A 669 17.68 13.23 5.33
CA THR A 669 16.46 12.47 5.67
C THR A 669 15.27 13.41 5.77
N CYS A 670 14.22 13.10 5.02
CA CYS A 670 12.90 13.69 5.22
C CYS A 670 12.01 12.69 6.00
N HIS A 671 11.65 13.03 7.22
CA HIS A 671 10.81 12.25 8.14
C HIS A 671 9.32 12.46 7.84
N ASN A 672 8.90 13.62 7.30
CA ASN A 672 7.54 13.84 6.80
C ASN A 672 7.50 14.90 5.68
N PHE A 673 7.21 14.49 4.43
CA PHE A 673 7.09 15.38 3.26
C PHE A 673 5.85 16.32 3.28
N GLU A 674 5.03 16.28 4.32
CA GLU A 674 4.05 17.34 4.62
C GLU A 674 4.73 18.66 5.03
N TYR A 675 5.84 18.60 5.78
CA TYR A 675 6.53 19.77 6.32
C TYR A 675 7.70 20.17 5.42
N GLN A 676 7.41 20.96 4.39
CA GLN A 676 8.40 21.31 3.34
C GLN A 676 9.16 22.62 3.58
N GLY A 677 8.76 23.42 4.56
CA GLY A 677 9.39 24.71 4.89
C GLY A 677 9.18 25.83 3.86
N ALA A 678 8.20 25.70 2.96
CA ALA A 678 8.08 26.59 1.80
C ALA A 678 7.72 28.04 2.17
N ALA A 679 8.56 29.01 1.79
CA ALA A 679 8.43 30.44 2.12
C ALA A 679 8.68 31.34 0.90
N HIS A 680 8.52 32.66 1.05
CA HIS A 680 8.80 33.62 -0.02
C HIS A 680 10.31 33.70 -0.30
N ALA A 681 10.70 33.72 -1.59
CA ALA A 681 12.07 33.52 -2.05
C ALA A 681 13.10 34.48 -1.42
N SER A 682 12.71 35.72 -1.13
CA SER A 682 13.60 36.72 -0.52
C SER A 682 14.13 36.33 0.87
N GLN A 683 13.47 35.42 1.59
CA GLN A 683 13.96 34.95 2.90
C GLN A 683 15.22 34.06 2.78
N LEU A 684 15.49 33.49 1.60
CA LEU A 684 16.66 32.64 1.38
C LEU A 684 17.97 33.45 1.46
N ALA A 685 17.94 34.72 1.04
CA ALA A 685 19.07 35.66 1.15
C ALA A 685 19.56 35.86 2.60
N SER A 686 18.67 35.70 3.60
CA SER A 686 19.03 35.90 5.01
C SER A 686 20.18 35.00 5.46
N CYS A 687 20.24 33.75 5.00
CA CYS A 687 21.35 32.82 5.31
C CYS A 687 22.58 32.95 4.37
N GLY A 688 22.52 33.84 3.37
CA GLY A 688 23.61 34.14 2.45
C GLY A 688 23.59 33.37 1.13
N LEU A 689 22.49 32.70 0.81
CA LEU A 689 22.27 31.98 -0.45
C LEU A 689 21.75 32.92 -1.55
N ASP A 690 22.18 32.71 -2.80
CA ASP A 690 21.74 33.50 -3.96
C ASP A 690 20.29 33.17 -4.36
N VAL A 691 19.39 34.16 -4.24
CA VAL A 691 17.97 34.02 -4.54
C VAL A 691 17.69 33.85 -6.04
N GLU A 692 18.45 34.51 -6.92
CA GLU A 692 18.23 34.46 -8.37
C GLU A 692 18.72 33.13 -8.96
N GLN A 693 19.82 32.58 -8.46
CA GLN A 693 20.32 31.26 -8.87
C GLN A 693 19.49 30.11 -8.30
N LEU A 694 18.85 30.28 -7.14
CA LEU A 694 18.15 29.19 -6.44
C LEU A 694 16.62 29.22 -6.62
N ASN A 695 15.98 30.39 -6.81
CA ASN A 695 14.55 30.46 -7.12
C ASN A 695 14.26 30.15 -8.60
N ARG A 696 14.62 28.93 -9.01
CA ARG A 696 14.39 28.39 -10.36
C ARG A 696 13.67 27.03 -10.30
N PRO A 697 12.88 26.67 -11.33
CA PRO A 697 12.18 25.38 -11.39
C PRO A 697 13.11 24.17 -11.21
N ASP A 698 14.32 24.25 -11.75
CA ASP A 698 15.38 23.23 -11.68
C ASP A 698 16.25 23.31 -10.41
N ARG A 699 15.86 24.14 -9.43
CA ARG A 699 16.53 24.33 -8.13
C ARG A 699 15.49 24.33 -7.01
N MET A 700 15.41 25.41 -6.22
CA MET A 700 14.64 25.49 -4.98
C MET A 700 13.25 26.12 -5.15
N GLN A 701 12.86 26.62 -6.33
CA GLN A 701 11.53 27.22 -6.52
C GLN A 701 10.42 26.22 -6.17
N ASP A 702 9.41 26.68 -5.44
CA ASP A 702 8.27 25.85 -5.07
C ASP A 702 7.40 25.51 -6.29
N ASN A 703 6.85 24.30 -6.32
CA ASN A 703 6.06 23.83 -7.47
C ASN A 703 4.62 24.42 -7.49
N SER A 704 4.18 25.14 -6.45
CA SER A 704 2.87 25.80 -6.38
C SER A 704 2.89 27.30 -6.71
N ALA A 705 4.02 27.99 -6.51
CA ALA A 705 4.15 29.43 -6.77
C ALA A 705 5.61 29.86 -7.01
N SER A 706 5.84 30.70 -8.03
CA SER A 706 7.18 31.08 -8.50
C SER A 706 7.88 32.17 -7.67
N ASP A 707 7.15 32.86 -6.79
CA ASP A 707 7.69 33.77 -5.77
C ASP A 707 8.18 33.04 -4.51
N ARG A 708 8.01 31.71 -4.44
CA ARG A 708 8.31 30.89 -3.26
C ARG A 708 9.44 29.91 -3.51
N VAL A 709 10.17 29.59 -2.44
CA VAL A 709 11.21 28.55 -2.39
C VAL A 709 10.85 27.47 -1.39
N ASN A 710 11.34 26.26 -1.65
CA ASN A 710 11.04 25.04 -0.93
C ASN A 710 12.36 24.41 -0.44
N PRO A 711 12.71 24.56 0.85
CA PRO A 711 13.92 23.99 1.44
C PRO A 711 14.09 22.49 1.18
N VAL A 712 13.03 21.69 1.35
CA VAL A 712 13.08 20.23 1.11
C VAL A 712 13.40 19.90 -0.34
N LYS A 713 12.80 20.61 -1.31
CA LYS A 713 13.17 20.49 -2.73
C LYS A 713 14.65 20.78 -2.94
N GLY A 714 15.18 21.82 -2.29
CA GLY A 714 16.60 22.14 -2.28
C GLY A 714 17.46 20.99 -1.77
N ALA A 715 17.16 20.43 -0.60
CA ALA A 715 17.93 19.29 -0.08
C ALA A 715 17.83 18.04 -0.97
N VAL A 716 16.68 17.76 -1.58
CA VAL A 716 16.53 16.67 -2.57
C VAL A 716 17.41 16.92 -3.81
N VAL A 717 17.51 18.16 -4.30
CA VAL A 717 18.38 18.51 -5.44
C VAL A 717 19.87 18.42 -5.06
N PHE A 718 20.29 19.03 -3.95
CA PHE A 718 21.71 19.25 -3.62
C PHE A 718 22.39 18.13 -2.81
N SER A 719 21.66 17.28 -2.10
CA SER A 719 22.28 16.19 -1.30
C SER A 719 22.82 15.06 -2.18
N ASN A 720 23.86 14.35 -1.72
CA ASN A 720 24.38 13.17 -2.42
C ASN A 720 23.53 11.92 -2.17
N ILE A 721 22.96 11.81 -0.96
CA ILE A 721 22.04 10.77 -0.53
C ILE A 721 20.75 11.47 -0.07
N VAL A 722 19.60 10.94 -0.46
CA VAL A 722 18.27 11.38 0.03
C VAL A 722 17.58 10.15 0.60
N THR A 723 17.06 10.22 1.81
CA THR A 723 16.32 9.13 2.44
C THR A 723 14.97 9.58 2.97
N THR A 724 14.09 8.61 3.19
CA THR A 724 12.93 8.75 4.06
C THR A 724 12.73 7.47 4.87
N VAL A 725 11.82 7.53 5.83
CA VAL A 725 11.82 6.67 7.03
C VAL A 725 11.05 5.34 6.89
N SER A 726 10.61 4.99 5.67
CA SER A 726 10.19 3.63 5.32
C SER A 726 10.22 3.35 3.80
N PRO A 727 10.39 2.08 3.37
CA PRO A 727 10.30 1.67 1.95
C PRO A 727 8.95 1.98 1.29
N THR A 728 7.81 1.66 1.92
CA THR A 728 6.47 1.94 1.36
C THR A 728 6.20 3.44 1.30
N TYR A 729 6.57 4.23 2.32
CA TYR A 729 6.40 5.68 2.28
C TYR A 729 7.25 6.32 1.16
N ALA A 730 8.46 5.81 0.90
CA ALA A 730 9.28 6.22 -0.24
C ALA A 730 8.63 5.95 -1.61
N GLN A 731 7.71 4.98 -1.70
CA GLN A 731 6.88 4.76 -2.89
C GLN A 731 5.66 5.71 -2.91
N GLU A 732 4.95 5.84 -1.78
CA GLU A 732 3.80 6.76 -1.63
C GLU A 732 4.17 8.19 -2.05
N VAL A 733 5.31 8.72 -1.60
CA VAL A 733 5.74 10.11 -1.93
C VAL A 733 6.28 10.29 -3.35
N ARG A 734 6.41 9.22 -4.14
CA ARG A 734 6.72 9.27 -5.58
C ARG A 734 5.46 9.29 -6.44
N THR A 735 4.27 9.11 -5.86
CA THR A 735 2.98 9.32 -6.51
C THR A 735 2.58 10.81 -6.50
N ALA A 736 1.70 11.22 -7.41
CA ALA A 736 1.21 12.60 -7.45
C ALA A 736 0.49 13.03 -6.16
N GLU A 737 -0.28 12.10 -5.56
CA GLU A 737 -1.13 12.30 -4.39
C GLU A 737 -0.32 12.34 -3.09
N GLY A 738 0.46 11.29 -2.83
CA GLY A 738 1.28 11.17 -1.62
C GLY A 738 2.46 12.12 -1.59
N GLY A 739 3.03 12.45 -2.75
CA GLY A 739 4.25 13.25 -2.86
C GLY A 739 4.11 14.75 -2.66
N ARG A 740 2.92 15.26 -2.32
CA ARG A 740 2.66 16.68 -1.95
C ARG A 740 3.37 17.70 -2.86
N GLY A 741 3.31 17.49 -4.18
CA GLY A 741 3.95 18.33 -5.20
C GLY A 741 5.44 18.08 -5.48
N LEU A 742 6.18 17.35 -4.62
CA LEU A 742 7.62 17.05 -4.78
C LEU A 742 7.91 15.77 -5.57
N HIS A 743 6.89 14.95 -5.85
CA HIS A 743 7.01 13.66 -6.57
C HIS A 743 7.80 13.74 -7.87
N SER A 744 7.69 14.83 -8.64
CA SER A 744 8.43 15.04 -9.89
C SER A 744 9.94 15.16 -9.64
N THR A 745 10.33 15.94 -8.64
CA THR A 745 11.73 16.10 -8.21
C THR A 745 12.29 14.81 -7.60
N LEU A 746 11.49 14.09 -6.79
CA LEU A 746 11.87 12.81 -6.21
C LEU A 746 12.07 11.70 -7.26
N ASN A 747 11.22 11.66 -8.30
CA ASN A 747 11.39 10.72 -9.41
C ASN A 747 12.59 11.07 -10.29
N PHE A 748 12.85 12.36 -10.57
CA PHE A 748 14.05 12.80 -11.28
C PHE A 748 15.35 12.44 -10.52
N HIS A 749 15.34 12.56 -9.20
CA HIS A 749 16.46 12.19 -8.33
C HIS A 749 16.40 10.75 -7.78
N SER A 750 15.55 9.89 -8.35
CA SER A 750 15.28 8.53 -7.84
C SER A 750 16.53 7.66 -7.61
N LYS A 751 17.57 7.79 -8.44
CA LYS A 751 18.85 7.06 -8.28
C LYS A 751 19.61 7.32 -6.96
N LYS A 752 19.22 8.36 -6.21
CA LYS A 752 19.77 8.70 -4.88
C LYS A 752 18.70 8.80 -3.79
N PHE A 753 17.46 8.38 -4.06
CA PHE A 753 16.34 8.43 -3.11
C PHE A 753 15.90 7.01 -2.70
N ILE A 754 15.92 6.74 -1.40
CA ILE A 754 15.64 5.41 -0.82
C ILE A 754 14.83 5.52 0.46
N GLY A 755 13.92 4.56 0.69
CA GLY A 755 13.25 4.39 1.98
C GLY A 755 14.01 3.40 2.85
N VAL A 756 14.40 3.82 4.07
CA VAL A 756 15.02 2.95 5.07
C VAL A 756 14.12 2.98 6.30
N LEU A 757 13.61 1.83 6.73
CA LEU A 757 12.75 1.72 7.89
C LEU A 757 13.53 2.09 9.16
N ASN A 758 12.95 2.92 10.04
CA ASN A 758 13.58 3.22 11.33
C ASN A 758 13.62 1.99 12.25
N GLY A 759 14.62 1.93 13.12
CA GLY A 759 14.53 1.12 14.35
C GLY A 759 13.93 1.92 15.51
N ILE A 760 13.86 1.28 16.67
CA ILE A 760 13.66 1.93 17.98
C ILE A 760 14.92 1.78 18.84
N ASP A 761 15.09 2.67 19.81
CA ASP A 761 16.12 2.48 20.83
C ASP A 761 15.70 1.36 21.79
N THR A 762 16.16 0.14 21.51
CA THR A 762 15.87 -1.05 22.31
C THR A 762 16.58 -1.08 23.65
N ASP A 763 17.53 -0.17 23.91
CA ASP A 763 18.14 -0.03 25.24
C ASP A 763 17.20 0.80 26.15
N ALA A 764 16.50 1.80 25.58
CA ALA A 764 15.53 2.64 26.28
C ALA A 764 14.10 2.06 26.34
N TRP A 765 13.70 1.29 25.33
CA TRP A 765 12.37 0.69 25.22
C TRP A 765 12.38 -0.83 25.49
N ASP A 766 12.92 -1.25 26.63
CA ASP A 766 12.96 -2.67 27.02
C ASP A 766 12.09 -2.97 28.26
N PRO A 767 10.97 -3.73 28.14
CA PRO A 767 10.18 -4.14 29.31
C PRO A 767 10.95 -5.00 30.33
N ALA A 768 12.12 -5.54 29.97
CA ALA A 768 12.98 -6.28 30.87
C ALA A 768 13.82 -5.40 31.83
N THR A 769 14.03 -4.11 31.49
CA THR A 769 14.87 -3.18 32.28
C THR A 769 14.28 -1.77 32.43
N ASP A 770 13.07 -1.53 31.94
CA ASP A 770 12.38 -0.24 32.10
C ASP A 770 11.96 0.00 33.56
N ASP A 771 12.61 0.97 34.20
CA ASP A 771 12.33 1.43 35.57
C ASP A 771 11.01 2.22 35.69
N SER A 772 10.36 2.56 34.58
CA SER A 772 9.02 3.18 34.56
C SER A 772 7.89 2.18 34.83
N LEU A 773 8.17 0.88 34.78
CA LEU A 773 7.18 -0.18 35.01
C LEU A 773 7.06 -0.53 36.49
N LYS A 774 5.87 -0.95 36.92
CA LYS A 774 5.69 -1.55 38.26
C LYS A 774 6.40 -2.89 38.35
N VAL A 775 6.40 -3.66 37.26
CA VAL A 775 6.98 -5.01 37.17
C VAL A 775 7.63 -5.18 35.79
N GLN A 776 8.92 -5.50 35.77
CA GLN A 776 9.66 -5.82 34.54
C GLN A 776 9.30 -7.24 34.05
N TYR A 777 9.34 -7.47 32.73
CA TYR A 777 8.89 -8.71 32.09
C TYR A 777 9.51 -8.91 30.71
N ASN A 778 9.39 -10.10 30.11
CA ASN A 778 9.99 -10.40 28.80
C ASN A 778 9.21 -11.48 28.04
N ALA A 779 9.62 -11.83 26.82
CA ALA A 779 8.90 -12.81 26.00
C ALA A 779 8.73 -14.21 26.63
N ASN A 780 9.57 -14.59 27.60
CA ASN A 780 9.48 -15.89 28.29
C ASN A 780 8.69 -15.82 29.61
N ASP A 781 8.49 -14.62 30.17
CA ASP A 781 7.65 -14.38 31.34
C ASP A 781 6.76 -13.16 31.13
N LEU A 782 5.46 -13.42 30.88
CA LEU A 782 4.44 -12.41 30.64
C LEU A 782 3.65 -12.04 31.90
N GLN A 783 3.98 -12.58 33.08
CA GLN A 783 3.26 -12.30 34.33
C GLN A 783 3.29 -10.80 34.68
N GLY A 784 4.45 -10.15 34.53
CA GLY A 784 4.57 -8.72 34.76
C GLY A 784 3.71 -7.87 33.82
N LYS A 785 3.37 -8.34 32.61
CA LYS A 785 2.44 -7.65 31.71
C LYS A 785 1.03 -7.56 32.31
N ALA A 786 0.53 -8.66 32.89
CA ALA A 786 -0.76 -8.67 33.59
C ALA A 786 -0.74 -7.79 34.85
N GLU A 787 0.37 -7.74 35.57
CA GLU A 787 0.51 -6.92 36.76
C GLU A 787 0.67 -5.42 36.49
N ASN A 788 1.25 -5.04 35.35
CA ASN A 788 1.21 -3.66 34.84
C ASN A 788 -0.19 -3.28 34.36
N LYS A 789 -0.95 -4.21 33.77
CA LYS A 789 -2.35 -4.01 33.38
C LYS A 789 -3.26 -3.74 34.59
N GLU A 790 -3.13 -4.50 35.67
CA GLU A 790 -3.82 -4.21 36.94
C GLU A 790 -3.37 -2.86 37.53
N ALA A 791 -2.07 -2.56 37.49
CA ALA A 791 -1.52 -1.31 38.01
C ALA A 791 -2.08 -0.08 37.28
N LEU A 792 -2.08 -0.09 35.94
CA LEU A 792 -2.63 1.01 35.15
C LEU A 792 -4.13 1.16 35.37
N ARG A 793 -4.89 0.05 35.44
CA ARG A 793 -6.32 0.10 35.80
C ARG A 793 -6.52 0.80 37.14
N LYS A 794 -5.74 0.45 38.16
CA LYS A 794 -5.80 1.06 39.50
C LYS A 794 -5.39 2.54 39.51
N ILE A 795 -4.35 2.91 38.75
CA ILE A 795 -3.88 4.30 38.63
C ILE A 795 -4.92 5.19 37.95
N LEU A 796 -5.56 4.69 36.89
CA LEU A 796 -6.57 5.44 36.13
C LEU A 796 -8.00 5.28 36.69
N GLY A 797 -8.20 4.46 37.73
CA GLY A 797 -9.52 4.18 38.29
C GLY A 797 -10.46 3.45 37.32
N LEU A 798 -9.94 2.53 36.51
CA LEU A 798 -10.70 1.60 35.68
C LEU A 798 -11.10 0.36 36.48
N SER A 799 -12.21 -0.27 36.12
CA SER A 799 -12.66 -1.52 36.72
C SER A 799 -11.65 -2.64 36.46
N SER A 800 -11.34 -3.35 37.55
CA SER A 800 -10.51 -4.56 37.56
C SER A 800 -11.31 -5.80 37.95
N ALA A 801 -12.64 -5.71 37.96
CA ALA A 801 -13.53 -6.81 38.33
C ALA A 801 -13.47 -7.99 37.33
N ASP A 802 -13.17 -7.69 36.07
CA ASP A 802 -12.86 -8.68 35.04
C ASP A 802 -11.36 -8.59 34.66
N VAL A 803 -10.59 -9.59 35.10
CA VAL A 803 -9.17 -9.75 34.77
C VAL A 803 -8.97 -10.04 33.28
N ARG A 804 -9.91 -10.74 32.65
CA ARG A 804 -9.85 -11.17 31.24
C ARG A 804 -10.31 -10.10 30.26
N LYS A 805 -10.99 -9.02 30.68
CA LYS A 805 -11.41 -7.93 29.76
C LYS A 805 -10.20 -7.33 28.99
N PRO A 806 -10.27 -7.16 27.65
CA PRO A 806 -9.19 -6.57 26.85
C PRO A 806 -9.04 -5.07 27.13
N LEU A 807 -7.81 -4.56 26.97
CA LEU A 807 -7.43 -3.17 27.09
C LEU A 807 -6.72 -2.71 25.79
N VAL A 808 -7.37 -1.80 25.08
CA VAL A 808 -6.87 -1.14 23.88
C VAL A 808 -6.16 0.16 24.28
N GLY A 809 -4.88 0.28 23.95
CA GLY A 809 -4.09 1.50 24.10
C GLY A 809 -4.06 2.32 22.82
N SER A 810 -3.92 3.65 22.96
CA SER A 810 -3.45 4.51 21.88
C SER A 810 -2.65 5.67 22.47
N ILE A 811 -1.43 5.87 21.99
CA ILE A 811 -0.54 6.98 22.39
C ILE A 811 -0.16 7.73 21.11
N THR A 812 -0.61 8.98 20.96
CA THR A 812 -0.39 9.73 19.71
C THR A 812 -0.60 11.24 19.85
N ARG A 813 -0.12 12.01 18.86
CA ARG A 813 -0.50 13.43 18.69
C ARG A 813 -1.86 13.47 18.00
N LEU A 814 -2.85 14.16 18.57
CA LEU A 814 -4.20 14.22 18.03
C LEU A 814 -4.29 15.22 16.86
N VAL A 815 -3.76 14.82 15.70
CA VAL A 815 -3.74 15.61 14.45
C VAL A 815 -4.34 14.80 13.29
N PRO A 816 -4.86 15.44 12.22
CA PRO A 816 -5.56 14.74 11.13
C PRO A 816 -4.80 13.55 10.52
N GLN A 817 -3.46 13.65 10.39
CA GLN A 817 -2.57 12.56 9.99
C GLN A 817 -2.88 11.23 10.72
N LYS A 818 -3.18 11.28 12.01
CA LYS A 818 -3.32 10.12 12.90
C LYS A 818 -4.75 9.54 12.93
N GLY A 819 -5.63 9.97 12.02
CA GLY A 819 -6.98 9.42 11.90
C GLY A 819 -7.84 9.68 13.13
N VAL A 820 -7.85 10.92 13.65
CA VAL A 820 -8.54 11.25 14.92
C VAL A 820 -10.03 10.87 14.97
N HIS A 821 -10.73 10.85 13.83
CA HIS A 821 -12.11 10.35 13.74
C HIS A 821 -12.18 8.83 13.94
N LEU A 822 -11.23 8.07 13.38
CA LEU A 822 -11.10 6.62 13.60
C LEU A 822 -10.67 6.29 15.04
N ILE A 823 -9.83 7.12 15.67
CA ILE A 823 -9.52 7.00 17.11
C ILE A 823 -10.78 7.21 17.94
N ARG A 824 -11.53 8.29 17.66
CA ARG A 824 -12.81 8.57 18.33
C ARG A 824 -13.79 7.40 18.16
N HIS A 825 -13.94 6.87 16.96
CA HIS A 825 -14.77 5.70 16.68
C HIS A 825 -14.32 4.46 17.48
N ALA A 826 -13.02 4.16 17.47
CA ALA A 826 -12.46 3.01 18.18
C ALA A 826 -12.69 3.05 19.70
N ILE A 827 -12.77 4.23 20.33
CA ILE A 827 -13.16 4.38 21.75
C ILE A 827 -14.57 3.81 21.97
N TYR A 828 -15.54 4.18 21.14
CA TYR A 828 -16.92 3.71 21.27
C TYR A 828 -17.08 2.23 20.84
N ARG A 829 -16.40 1.78 19.76
CA ARG A 829 -16.44 0.37 19.33
C ARG A 829 -15.83 -0.57 20.37
N THR A 830 -14.73 -0.16 21.00
CA THR A 830 -14.08 -0.97 22.07
C THR A 830 -15.03 -1.14 23.26
N LEU A 831 -15.76 -0.08 23.63
CA LEU A 831 -16.79 -0.14 24.68
C LEU A 831 -17.98 -1.03 24.28
N GLU A 832 -18.46 -0.94 23.05
CA GLU A 832 -19.53 -1.79 22.50
C GLU A 832 -19.15 -3.28 22.55
N MET A 833 -17.89 -3.60 22.24
CA MET A 833 -17.33 -4.95 22.37
C MET A 833 -17.00 -5.37 23.82
N GLY A 834 -17.35 -4.55 24.81
CA GLY A 834 -17.14 -4.83 26.24
C GLY A 834 -15.68 -4.71 26.71
N GLY A 835 -14.78 -4.18 25.89
CA GLY A 835 -13.38 -3.92 26.22
C GLY A 835 -13.15 -2.59 26.96
N GLN A 836 -11.88 -2.27 27.21
CA GLN A 836 -11.42 -1.01 27.81
C GLN A 836 -10.56 -0.22 26.84
N PHE A 837 -10.58 1.11 26.94
CA PHE A 837 -9.78 2.00 26.09
C PHE A 837 -9.02 3.04 26.94
N VAL A 838 -7.72 3.18 26.68
CA VAL A 838 -6.87 4.25 27.24
C VAL A 838 -6.21 5.03 26.12
N LEU A 839 -6.54 6.32 26.03
CA LEU A 839 -5.89 7.28 25.15
C LEU A 839 -4.92 8.16 25.93
N LEU A 840 -3.69 8.34 25.41
CA LEU A 840 -2.74 9.35 25.86
C LEU A 840 -2.35 10.24 24.68
N GLY A 841 -2.63 11.54 24.76
CA GLY A 841 -2.31 12.46 23.68
C GLY A 841 -3.07 13.78 23.70
N SER A 842 -2.41 14.87 23.32
CA SER A 842 -3.02 16.19 23.12
C SER A 842 -3.07 16.57 21.64
N SER A 843 -3.85 17.61 21.31
CA SER A 843 -3.85 18.23 19.99
C SER A 843 -3.29 19.66 20.03
N PRO A 844 -2.39 20.05 19.10
CA PRO A 844 -2.09 21.45 18.85
C PRO A 844 -3.22 22.19 18.11
N VAL A 845 -4.27 21.49 17.68
CA VAL A 845 -5.40 22.04 16.90
C VAL A 845 -6.59 22.30 17.83
N PRO A 846 -6.95 23.56 18.14
CA PRO A 846 -7.90 23.86 19.23
C PRO A 846 -9.34 23.41 19.03
N HIS A 847 -9.73 22.87 17.86
CA HIS A 847 -11.04 22.22 17.71
C HIS A 847 -10.99 20.72 18.00
N ILE A 848 -9.94 20.01 17.60
CA ILE A 848 -9.73 18.59 17.92
C ILE A 848 -9.50 18.44 19.43
N GLN A 849 -8.69 19.32 20.04
CA GLN A 849 -8.48 19.33 21.49
C GLN A 849 -9.82 19.39 22.25
N ARG A 850 -10.71 20.33 21.89
CA ARG A 850 -12.02 20.50 22.53
C ARG A 850 -13.01 19.34 22.27
N GLU A 851 -12.93 18.68 21.13
CA GLU A 851 -13.71 17.47 20.85
C GLU A 851 -13.31 16.35 21.81
N PHE A 852 -12.01 16.08 21.92
CA PHE A 852 -11.49 15.05 22.82
C PHE A 852 -11.66 15.41 24.31
N GLU A 853 -11.59 16.70 24.68
CA GLU A 853 -11.97 17.17 26.01
C GLU A 853 -13.45 16.89 26.32
N GLY A 854 -14.35 17.04 25.34
CA GLY A 854 -15.76 16.63 25.47
C GLY A 854 -15.91 15.15 25.78
N ILE A 855 -15.18 14.30 25.05
CA ILE A 855 -15.17 12.83 25.24
C ILE A 855 -14.54 12.46 26.60
N ALA A 856 -13.46 13.13 27.00
CA ALA A 856 -12.80 12.91 28.29
C ALA A 856 -13.73 13.25 29.47
N ASN A 857 -14.50 14.33 29.36
CA ASN A 857 -15.52 14.69 30.34
C ASN A 857 -16.70 13.69 30.35
N GLN A 858 -17.13 13.19 29.19
CA GLN A 858 -18.16 12.14 29.09
C GLN A 858 -17.75 10.87 29.85
N PHE A 859 -16.47 10.49 29.77
CA PHE A 859 -15.95 9.24 30.34
C PHE A 859 -15.17 9.40 31.65
N GLN A 860 -15.16 10.58 32.29
CA GLN A 860 -14.27 10.92 33.41
C GLN A 860 -14.30 9.89 34.56
N ASN A 861 -15.48 9.36 34.89
CA ASN A 861 -15.70 8.37 35.95
C ASN A 861 -16.22 7.02 35.41
N HIS A 862 -16.01 6.73 34.12
CA HIS A 862 -16.49 5.49 33.49
C HIS A 862 -15.63 4.28 33.89
N ASP A 863 -16.19 3.08 34.04
CA ASP A 863 -15.40 1.92 34.49
C ASP A 863 -14.38 1.42 33.45
N ASP A 864 -14.60 1.68 32.16
CA ASP A 864 -13.81 1.06 31.08
C ASP A 864 -13.05 2.04 30.16
N ILE A 865 -13.25 3.36 30.26
CA ILE A 865 -12.72 4.33 29.27
C ILE A 865 -12.02 5.52 29.95
N ARG A 866 -10.77 5.81 29.56
CA ARG A 866 -10.00 6.98 30.06
C ARG A 866 -9.24 7.69 28.93
N LEU A 867 -9.28 9.01 28.95
CA LEU A 867 -8.55 9.88 28.03
C LEU A 867 -7.64 10.82 28.83
N ILE A 868 -6.33 10.79 28.56
CA ILE A 868 -5.31 11.60 29.21
C ILE A 868 -4.75 12.60 28.19
N LEU A 869 -5.29 13.81 28.19
CA LEU A 869 -5.08 14.79 27.11
C LEU A 869 -3.83 15.67 27.29
N LYS A 870 -2.70 15.03 27.57
CA LYS A 870 -1.38 15.66 27.77
C LYS A 870 -0.27 14.79 27.18
N TYR A 871 0.95 15.32 27.15
CA TYR A 871 2.17 14.51 27.06
C TYR A 871 2.57 14.02 28.47
N ASP A 872 3.00 12.76 28.57
CA ASP A 872 3.46 12.11 29.80
C ASP A 872 4.29 10.87 29.41
N GLU A 873 5.61 10.93 29.55
CA GLU A 873 6.48 9.86 29.07
C GLU A 873 6.37 8.60 29.95
N SER A 874 6.44 8.73 31.28
CA SER A 874 6.31 7.59 32.22
C SER A 874 4.96 6.87 32.10
N LEU A 875 3.86 7.61 31.91
CA LEU A 875 2.55 6.99 31.65
C LEU A 875 2.51 6.27 30.29
N SER A 876 3.28 6.72 29.30
CA SER A 876 3.34 6.05 27.99
C SER A 876 3.94 4.65 28.07
N HIS A 877 5.04 4.49 28.82
CA HIS A 877 5.65 3.19 29.14
C HIS A 877 4.65 2.26 29.85
N SER A 878 3.98 2.76 30.89
CA SER A 878 2.92 2.02 31.60
C SER A 878 1.76 1.61 30.70
N ILE A 879 1.37 2.42 29.69
CA ILE A 879 0.32 2.07 28.72
C ILE A 879 0.78 0.96 27.77
N TYR A 880 1.97 1.05 27.17
CA TYR A 880 2.49 -0.01 26.30
C TYR A 880 2.60 -1.36 27.03
N ALA A 881 3.02 -1.34 28.30
CA ALA A 881 3.06 -2.52 29.14
C ALA A 881 1.66 -3.07 29.44
N ALA A 882 0.72 -2.21 29.82
CA ALA A 882 -0.62 -2.62 30.23
C ALA A 882 -1.55 -3.07 29.08
N SER A 883 -1.43 -2.49 27.88
CA SER A 883 -2.38 -2.77 26.80
C SER A 883 -2.16 -4.15 26.17
N ASP A 884 -3.25 -4.87 25.90
CA ASP A 884 -3.20 -6.09 25.12
C ASP A 884 -3.11 -5.73 23.62
N MET A 885 -3.82 -4.68 23.19
CA MET A 885 -3.91 -4.21 21.81
C MET A 885 -3.54 -2.74 21.72
N PHE A 886 -2.96 -2.30 20.60
CA PHE A 886 -2.57 -0.91 20.39
C PHE A 886 -3.02 -0.38 19.02
N ILE A 887 -3.87 0.65 18.98
CA ILE A 887 -4.45 1.12 17.71
C ILE A 887 -3.68 2.30 17.09
N ILE A 888 -3.31 2.17 15.81
CA ILE A 888 -2.63 3.20 14.98
C ILE A 888 -3.41 3.41 13.66
N PRO A 889 -4.54 4.13 13.67
CA PRO A 889 -5.43 4.23 12.52
C PRO A 889 -5.05 5.41 11.60
N SER A 890 -3.75 5.59 11.34
CA SER A 890 -3.23 6.78 10.65
C SER A 890 -3.70 6.88 9.19
N LEU A 891 -4.07 8.09 8.76
CA LEU A 891 -4.38 8.40 7.36
C LEU A 891 -3.13 8.31 6.48
N PHE A 892 -1.95 8.65 7.01
CA PHE A 892 -0.66 8.31 6.43
C PHE A 892 0.40 8.29 7.54
N GLU A 893 1.37 7.39 7.46
CA GLU A 893 2.38 7.21 8.51
C GLU A 893 3.77 7.00 7.90
N PRO A 894 4.63 8.04 7.86
CA PRO A 894 5.94 7.96 7.23
C PRO A 894 6.80 6.78 7.70
N CYS A 895 6.71 6.48 8.99
CA CYS A 895 7.28 5.27 9.59
C CYS A 895 6.36 4.73 10.69
N GLY A 896 6.17 5.56 11.73
CA GLY A 896 5.59 5.12 13.00
C GLY A 896 6.66 4.41 13.84
N LEU A 897 6.78 4.82 15.11
CA LEU A 897 7.60 4.11 16.11
C LEU A 897 6.72 3.41 17.16
N THR A 898 5.48 3.89 17.36
CA THR A 898 4.58 3.46 18.43
C THR A 898 4.10 2.01 18.27
N GLN A 899 4.00 1.52 17.03
CA GLN A 899 3.68 0.12 16.75
C GLN A 899 4.85 -0.82 17.05
N MET A 900 6.10 -0.38 16.82
CA MET A 900 7.31 -1.15 17.17
C MET A 900 7.49 -1.23 18.68
N ILE A 901 7.30 -0.09 19.38
CA ILE A 901 7.30 -0.05 20.85
C ILE A 901 6.17 -0.93 21.42
N ALA A 902 4.95 -0.83 20.89
CA ALA A 902 3.84 -1.68 21.30
C ALA A 902 4.19 -3.18 21.15
N MET A 903 4.72 -3.61 20.00
CA MET A 903 5.14 -5.00 19.79
C MET A 903 6.27 -5.43 20.73
N ARG A 904 7.29 -4.57 20.95
CA ARG A 904 8.37 -4.84 21.92
C ARG A 904 7.84 -5.05 23.35
N TYR A 905 6.77 -4.38 23.72
CA TYR A 905 6.06 -4.53 25.01
C TYR A 905 4.93 -5.59 24.94
N GLY A 906 4.82 -6.36 23.86
CA GLY A 906 3.84 -7.44 23.71
C GLY A 906 2.39 -6.96 23.59
N SER A 907 2.17 -5.71 23.20
CA SER A 907 0.86 -5.16 22.86
C SER A 907 0.65 -5.24 21.35
N ILE A 908 -0.38 -5.97 20.91
CA ILE A 908 -0.56 -6.32 19.50
C ILE A 908 -1.11 -5.12 18.70
N PRO A 909 -0.43 -4.66 17.63
CA PRO A 909 -0.85 -3.50 16.86
C PRO A 909 -2.10 -3.77 16.02
N ILE A 910 -2.97 -2.76 15.95
CA ILE A 910 -4.14 -2.69 15.06
C ILE A 910 -3.93 -1.44 14.18
N ALA A 911 -3.45 -1.64 12.95
CA ALA A 911 -2.86 -0.58 12.13
C ALA A 911 -3.47 -0.46 10.72
N ARG A 912 -3.48 0.75 10.14
CA ARG A 912 -3.84 0.90 8.72
C ARG A 912 -2.65 0.53 7.84
N LYS A 913 -2.84 -0.25 6.76
CA LYS A 913 -1.80 -0.54 5.75
C LYS A 913 -1.45 0.76 4.97
N THR A 914 -0.45 1.50 5.44
CA THR A 914 0.11 2.72 4.80
C THR A 914 1.51 3.02 5.34
N GLY A 915 2.39 3.57 4.50
CA GLY A 915 3.77 3.93 4.85
C GLY A 915 4.48 2.87 5.68
N GLY A 916 5.17 3.26 6.75
CA GLY A 916 5.92 2.31 7.58
C GLY A 916 5.06 1.35 8.41
N LEU A 917 3.75 1.60 8.56
CA LEU A 917 2.84 0.61 9.17
C LEU A 917 2.66 -0.59 8.23
N HIS A 918 2.67 -0.38 6.91
CA HIS A 918 2.67 -1.47 5.93
C HIS A 918 4.00 -2.25 5.92
N ASP A 919 5.12 -1.57 6.21
CA ASP A 919 6.46 -2.18 6.27
C ASP A 919 6.76 -2.87 7.61
N SER A 920 5.89 -2.75 8.63
CA SER A 920 6.16 -3.27 9.99
C SER A 920 4.99 -4.01 10.66
N VAL A 921 3.75 -3.87 10.20
CA VAL A 921 2.59 -4.61 10.73
C VAL A 921 1.97 -5.49 9.66
N PHE A 922 2.02 -6.80 9.90
CA PHE A 922 1.54 -7.85 9.01
C PHE A 922 0.42 -8.63 9.69
N ASP A 923 -0.68 -8.82 8.97
CA ASP A 923 -1.92 -9.36 9.53
C ASP A 923 -1.80 -10.85 9.89
N VAL A 924 -2.40 -11.26 11.02
CA VAL A 924 -2.46 -12.67 11.43
C VAL A 924 -3.38 -13.53 10.55
N ASP A 925 -4.39 -12.93 9.93
CA ASP A 925 -5.36 -13.64 9.08
C ASP A 925 -5.01 -13.54 7.57
N ASP A 926 -3.87 -12.94 7.20
CA ASP A 926 -3.42 -12.81 5.80
C ASP A 926 -2.52 -13.99 5.42
N ASP A 927 -3.11 -15.00 4.76
CA ASP A 927 -2.41 -16.23 4.41
C ASP A 927 -1.32 -16.09 3.33
N THR A 928 -1.17 -14.91 2.73
CA THR A 928 0.00 -14.59 1.89
C THR A 928 1.25 -14.29 2.72
N VAL A 929 1.09 -13.94 4.00
CA VAL A 929 2.20 -13.64 4.92
C VAL A 929 2.69 -14.94 5.57
N PRO A 930 4.00 -15.28 5.49
CA PRO A 930 4.58 -16.39 6.24
C PRO A 930 4.39 -16.20 7.75
N VAL A 931 3.91 -17.22 8.45
CA VAL A 931 3.49 -17.18 9.88
C VAL A 931 4.49 -16.45 10.78
N ARG A 932 5.80 -16.66 10.59
CA ARG A 932 6.88 -16.02 11.37
C ARG A 932 6.93 -14.49 11.31
N PHE A 933 6.26 -13.87 10.34
CA PHE A 933 6.19 -12.40 10.18
C PHE A 933 4.84 -11.83 10.61
N ARG A 934 3.81 -12.65 10.80
CA ARG A 934 2.48 -12.20 11.24
C ARG A 934 2.56 -11.68 12.67
N ASN A 935 2.21 -10.42 12.88
CA ASN A 935 2.48 -9.71 14.13
C ASN A 935 1.38 -8.74 14.59
N GLY A 936 0.27 -8.61 13.84
CA GLY A 936 -0.82 -7.72 14.24
C GLY A 936 -2.11 -7.89 13.45
N PHE A 937 -2.97 -6.89 13.54
CA PHE A 937 -4.20 -6.78 12.77
C PHE A 937 -4.14 -5.54 11.90
N THR A 938 -4.65 -5.64 10.68
CA THR A 938 -4.55 -4.57 9.69
C THR A 938 -5.88 -4.29 9.00
N PHE A 939 -5.98 -3.10 8.43
CA PHE A 939 -7.07 -2.70 7.57
C PHE A 939 -6.59 -1.70 6.50
N LEU A 940 -7.28 -1.63 5.36
CA LEU A 940 -6.83 -0.80 4.23
C LEU A 940 -7.48 0.59 4.24
N ASN A 941 -8.81 0.64 4.20
CA ASN A 941 -9.55 1.90 4.05
C ASN A 941 -9.52 2.75 5.34
N PRO A 942 -9.47 4.09 5.24
CA PRO A 942 -9.58 4.97 6.40
C PRO A 942 -11.06 5.20 6.79
N ASP A 943 -11.81 4.13 7.08
CA ASP A 943 -13.23 4.19 7.44
C ASP A 943 -13.58 3.37 8.70
N GLU A 944 -14.76 3.65 9.28
CA GLU A 944 -15.24 3.04 10.53
C GLU A 944 -15.52 1.53 10.38
N GLN A 945 -15.90 1.05 9.19
CA GLN A 945 -16.17 -0.35 8.91
C GLN A 945 -14.87 -1.17 8.87
N ALA A 946 -13.82 -0.61 8.27
CA ALA A 946 -12.49 -1.22 8.21
C ALA A 946 -11.83 -1.28 9.60
N VAL A 947 -11.99 -0.23 10.42
CA VAL A 947 -11.60 -0.24 11.84
C VAL A 947 -12.36 -1.31 12.62
N ASN A 948 -13.69 -1.41 12.46
CA ASN A 948 -14.49 -2.47 13.06
C ASN A 948 -13.96 -3.85 12.68
N GLN A 949 -13.71 -4.11 11.39
CA GLN A 949 -13.23 -5.41 10.90
C GLN A 949 -11.88 -5.83 11.52
N ALA A 950 -10.93 -4.92 11.75
CA ALA A 950 -9.66 -5.26 12.39
C ALA A 950 -9.81 -5.43 13.92
N LEU A 951 -10.53 -4.51 14.57
CA LEU A 951 -10.74 -4.52 16.02
C LEU A 951 -11.59 -5.71 16.49
N ASP A 952 -12.62 -6.08 15.71
CA ASP A 952 -13.44 -7.27 15.95
C ASP A 952 -12.61 -8.56 15.93
N ARG A 953 -11.69 -8.70 14.97
CA ARG A 953 -10.82 -9.89 14.86
C ARG A 953 -9.86 -9.98 16.04
N ALA A 954 -9.21 -8.86 16.38
CA ALA A 954 -8.30 -8.78 17.52
C ALA A 954 -8.99 -9.15 18.85
N ILE A 955 -10.15 -8.57 19.14
CA ILE A 955 -10.90 -8.85 20.38
C ILE A 955 -11.44 -10.29 20.39
N LYS A 956 -11.91 -10.82 19.25
CA LYS A 956 -12.38 -12.23 19.17
C LYS A 956 -11.25 -13.23 19.39
N LEU A 957 -10.06 -13.02 18.81
CA LEU A 957 -8.91 -13.92 19.04
C LEU A 957 -8.51 -13.92 20.52
N TYR A 958 -8.30 -12.74 21.09
CA TYR A 958 -7.91 -12.56 22.50
C TYR A 958 -8.89 -13.20 23.51
N MET A 959 -10.20 -13.09 23.25
CA MET A 959 -11.23 -13.67 24.11
C MET A 959 -11.34 -15.19 23.95
N ASN A 960 -11.35 -15.68 22.71
CA ASN A 960 -11.72 -17.06 22.38
C ASN A 960 -10.55 -18.04 22.39
N ASP A 961 -9.33 -17.60 22.03
CA ASP A 961 -8.12 -18.43 22.03
C ASP A 961 -6.98 -17.75 22.83
N PRO A 962 -6.90 -18.01 24.15
CA PRO A 962 -5.87 -17.43 25.00
C PRO A 962 -4.45 -17.90 24.69
N GLU A 963 -4.28 -19.10 24.10
CA GLU A 963 -2.96 -19.70 23.88
C GLU A 963 -2.38 -19.25 22.54
N SER A 964 -3.18 -19.18 21.47
CA SER A 964 -2.76 -18.54 20.21
C SER A 964 -2.49 -17.04 20.42
N TRP A 965 -3.28 -16.35 21.26
CA TRP A 965 -2.98 -14.97 21.64
C TRP A 965 -1.64 -14.85 22.38
N LYS A 966 -1.39 -15.73 23.35
CA LYS A 966 -0.12 -15.76 24.09
C LYS A 966 1.06 -16.02 23.15
N GLN A 967 0.96 -16.98 22.24
CA GLN A 967 2.00 -17.26 21.24
C GLN A 967 2.24 -16.04 20.33
N LEU A 968 1.19 -15.32 19.91
CA LEU A 968 1.33 -14.07 19.17
C LEU A 968 2.09 -13.01 19.98
N VAL A 969 1.76 -12.81 21.26
CA VAL A 969 2.48 -11.88 22.16
C VAL A 969 3.96 -12.28 22.29
N GLN A 970 4.28 -13.56 22.46
CA GLN A 970 5.65 -14.03 22.54
C GLN A 970 6.41 -13.86 21.21
N ASN A 971 5.75 -14.07 20.07
CA ASN A 971 6.34 -13.86 18.75
C ASN A 971 6.71 -12.38 18.53
N VAL A 972 5.81 -11.43 18.84
CA VAL A 972 6.07 -10.00 18.58
C VAL A 972 7.13 -9.39 19.50
N MET A 973 7.24 -9.87 20.75
CA MET A 973 8.30 -9.43 21.67
C MET A 973 9.70 -9.93 21.27
N ASN A 974 9.77 -11.02 20.48
CA ASN A 974 11.02 -11.59 19.96
C ASN A 974 11.43 -11.03 18.59
N LEU A 975 10.67 -10.09 18.01
CA LEU A 975 11.06 -9.39 16.78
C LEU A 975 12.17 -8.37 17.06
N ASP A 976 13.19 -8.35 16.20
CA ASP A 976 14.24 -7.34 16.22
C ASP A 976 13.75 -6.03 15.58
N PHE A 977 13.50 -5.03 16.43
CA PHE A 977 13.23 -3.64 16.02
C PHE A 977 14.41 -2.71 16.34
N SER A 978 15.60 -3.24 16.61
CA SER A 978 16.79 -2.43 16.92
C SER A 978 17.27 -1.62 15.71
N TRP A 979 18.12 -0.64 15.97
CA TRP A 979 18.73 0.18 14.93
C TRP A 979 19.78 -0.55 14.07
N GLU A 980 20.19 -1.78 14.42
CA GLU A 980 21.36 -2.42 13.80
C GLU A 980 21.20 -2.69 12.30
N SER A 981 20.05 -3.23 11.89
CA SER A 981 19.71 -3.47 10.48
C SER A 981 19.65 -2.17 9.68
N SER A 982 18.97 -1.15 10.22
CA SER A 982 18.76 0.14 9.55
C SER A 982 20.05 0.96 9.48
N ALA A 983 20.87 0.97 10.54
CA ALA A 983 22.16 1.64 10.57
C ALA A 983 23.16 1.01 9.60
N SER A 984 23.13 -0.32 9.44
CA SER A 984 23.94 -1.00 8.42
C SER A 984 23.59 -0.56 6.99
N GLN A 985 22.32 -0.24 6.71
CA GLN A 985 21.89 0.33 5.42
C GLN A 985 22.38 1.78 5.25
N TYR A 986 22.30 2.61 6.30
CA TYR A 986 22.84 3.97 6.29
C TYR A 986 24.37 3.98 6.09
N GLU A 987 25.12 3.12 6.80
CA GLU A 987 26.57 2.94 6.62
C GLU A 987 26.93 2.54 5.19
N GLU A 988 26.17 1.64 4.58
CA GLU A 988 26.40 1.21 3.20
C GLU A 988 26.20 2.37 2.20
N LEU A 989 25.15 3.18 2.39
CA LEU A 989 24.89 4.39 1.61
C LEU A 989 26.01 5.43 1.77
N TYR A 990 26.44 5.69 3.02
CA TYR A 990 27.57 6.57 3.33
C TYR A 990 28.86 6.10 2.64
N SER A 991 29.21 4.83 2.82
CA SER A 991 30.42 4.22 2.27
C SER A 991 30.44 4.24 0.75
N LYS A 992 29.30 3.96 0.09
CA LYS A 992 29.13 4.11 -1.37
C LYS A 992 29.32 5.56 -1.83
N ALA A 993 28.76 6.54 -1.13
CA ALA A 993 28.88 7.95 -1.49
C ALA A 993 30.32 8.50 -1.30
N VAL A 994 30.96 8.16 -0.19
CA VAL A 994 32.35 8.54 0.13
C VAL A 994 33.33 7.89 -0.86
N SER A 995 33.14 6.61 -1.19
CA SER A 995 33.98 5.90 -2.17
C SER A 995 33.89 6.52 -3.56
N ARG A 996 32.68 6.86 -4.03
CA ARG A 996 32.48 7.57 -5.31
C ARG A 996 33.21 8.91 -5.36
N ALA A 997 33.23 9.69 -4.27
CA ALA A 997 33.98 10.94 -4.20
C ALA A 997 35.50 10.72 -4.15
N ARG A 998 35.97 9.71 -3.40
CA ARG A 998 37.41 9.36 -3.35
C ARG A 998 37.94 8.84 -4.69
N LEU A 999 37.07 8.28 -5.55
CA LEU A 999 37.39 7.94 -6.95
C LEU A 999 37.40 9.19 -7.85
N ALA A 1000 36.36 10.03 -7.79
CA ALA A 1000 36.25 11.25 -8.61
C ALA A 1000 37.35 12.29 -8.33
N ASN A 1001 37.98 12.25 -7.16
CA ASN A 1001 39.15 13.08 -6.81
C ASN A 1001 40.50 12.45 -7.22
N ARG A 1002 40.50 11.29 -7.90
CA ARG A 1002 41.70 10.59 -8.41
C ARG A 1002 41.77 10.50 -9.93
N SER A 1003 40.64 10.76 -10.61
CA SER A 1003 40.48 10.91 -12.06
C SER A 1003 40.69 12.36 -12.48
#